data_AF-A0A202B275-F1
#
_entry.id   AF-A0A202B275-F1
#
_cell.length_a   1.000
_cell.length_b   1.000
_cell.length_c   1.000
_cell.angle_alpha   90.00
_cell.angle_beta   90.00
_cell.angle_gamma   90.00
#
_symmetry.space_group_name_H-M   'P 1'
#
loop_
_entity.id
_entity.type
_entity.pdbx_description
1 polymer ?
#
loop_
_entity_poly.entity_id
_entity_poly.type
_entity_poly.pdbx_seq_one_letter_code
_entity_poly.pdbx_strand_id
1 'polypeptide(L)'
;MGNAVSNQGTIEATAGTVALAGGSEIAVGFADNQLVGIQVNKSILNNFAENQQLIQADGGQVIMTAGAHDSILGSAVNNSGIIEARTLESHNGKITLLAGMAAGTTSVAGTLDASAPDGGDGGHIDTSGAHVKIAPDANISTKASNGSTGSWTIDPQNYTIAASGGDITGSQVSSLLGSNNITISSTQGAVAGSGDLNVNDAISWSNANSLTLTAVRNVSFNSGGTVTNTGGGTLSARADANASGTGTVVMNGGSINVSGAGGAVNFYYNPAVFGTPSTFSNVTVSGGSKFTPYMLINTASKLQSMSTNASANYALATNIDASSISNFTPVAFSGNFDGLNYAINNLTVNASGNNAGLFSTTSGTATVQNLSLANASVTGHATVGALVGNNAGTIKNVTVSGTVSGTNTEIGGVAGYNTGSLDRVTSSATVNGTGISGASDYVGGLVGYSTGGSISNASVSGAVNVAAHNYYIGGLIGYSDSTISNSAATGNVNAVFGGYTGGFIGYAAGGTVSASYATGSVTAGDYGYDDNAGFIGVNYAPITNSYSTGTVTLAQSWYSGGLVGQNHANIGNSYSSSNITVSSGPAAGGDGSATYTNSVGGLVGYNVAGNLSNVYATGNVISTGQGANGTYYGSYYIGGLVGYVGSGNITHSYATGNVTATALIQGAGGLVGEAVAGTYTNDYASGNVTATQAGYSSPPTYVGGLIGYPGATLVNTYSVGNVSVSAGTTNYGGLTGAATTITGSSFWDTTTSGRATDPSTHAVGMNTANMQTQANFTSATTANGNTNPAWDFSTVWKMGTGAYLYPVFQTANGPTSTPGPTTPVVAAVYYPLTLSNFSASNKVYDGTAAASGITANLAGILPGQTVGLSSLSGNFVDKNVGNGKTITLNSTPTLAGANAGNYLLAPYVVNAFSANITPLAITVSAAGQNKTYDGTVHDTVTLSSSGVLAGDTVNFADTSATFANKNVGNAKTVSVSGIS
;
A
#
# COMPACT_ATOMS: atom_id res chain seq x y z
N MET A 1 30.30 9.01 -28.46
CA MET A 1 29.36 10.16 -28.49
C MET A 1 29.89 11.18 -29.48
N GLY A 2 29.02 11.81 -30.25
CA GLY A 2 29.39 12.79 -31.29
C GLY A 2 28.19 13.14 -32.16
N ASN A 3 28.36 13.96 -33.20
CA ASN A 3 27.24 14.28 -34.11
C ASN A 3 26.70 13.02 -34.83
N ALA A 4 27.62 12.16 -35.23
CA ALA A 4 27.38 10.87 -35.86
C ALA A 4 28.20 9.82 -35.10
N VAL A 5 27.55 8.76 -34.63
CA VAL A 5 28.21 7.65 -33.92
C VAL A 5 27.86 6.35 -34.60
N SER A 6 28.87 5.55 -34.91
CA SER A 6 28.72 4.29 -35.63
C SER A 6 29.56 3.22 -34.94
N ASN A 7 28.93 2.09 -34.58
CA ASN A 7 29.64 0.87 -34.21
C ASN A 7 29.69 -0.08 -35.42
N GLN A 8 30.90 -0.32 -35.92
CA GLN A 8 31.20 -1.32 -36.94
C GLN A 8 32.17 -2.40 -36.40
N GLY A 9 32.20 -2.60 -35.08
CA GLY A 9 33.00 -3.64 -34.43
C GLY A 9 32.25 -4.27 -33.26
N THR A 10 32.99 -4.83 -32.30
CA THR A 10 32.42 -5.44 -31.10
C THR A 10 32.61 -4.54 -29.88
N ILE A 11 31.54 -4.33 -29.11
CA ILE A 11 31.57 -3.66 -27.81
C ILE A 11 30.98 -4.61 -26.76
N GLU A 12 31.74 -4.95 -25.73
CA GLU A 12 31.33 -5.86 -24.64
C GLU A 12 31.43 -5.16 -23.28
N ALA A 13 30.34 -5.21 -22.49
CA ALA A 13 30.27 -4.65 -21.15
C ALA A 13 29.28 -5.45 -20.27
N THR A 14 29.65 -6.68 -19.88
CA THR A 14 28.86 -7.53 -18.98
C THR A 14 28.54 -6.81 -17.66
N ALA A 15 27.27 -6.86 -17.24
CA ALA A 15 26.69 -6.14 -16.11
C ALA A 15 26.91 -4.60 -16.16
N GLY A 16 27.25 -4.06 -17.33
CA GLY A 16 27.58 -2.67 -17.55
C GLY A 16 26.56 -1.94 -18.43
N THR A 17 26.89 -0.71 -18.83
CA THR A 17 26.08 0.07 -19.77
C THR A 17 26.88 0.39 -21.02
N VAL A 18 26.33 0.09 -22.20
CA VAL A 18 26.85 0.57 -23.49
C VAL A 18 25.97 1.69 -24.03
N ALA A 19 26.61 2.70 -24.59
CA ALA A 19 25.97 3.97 -24.89
C ALA A 19 26.46 4.58 -26.21
N LEU A 20 25.57 4.70 -27.20
CA LEU A 20 25.83 5.43 -28.45
C LEU A 20 24.90 6.64 -28.54
N ALA A 21 25.47 7.83 -28.66
CA ALA A 21 24.71 9.07 -28.62
C ALA A 21 25.10 10.02 -29.77
N GLY A 22 24.14 10.31 -30.64
CA GLY A 22 24.23 11.18 -31.82
C GLY A 22 23.65 12.58 -31.56
N GLY A 23 24.50 13.60 -31.43
CA GLY A 23 24.05 14.97 -31.17
C GLY A 23 25.19 15.98 -31.09
N SER A 24 24.86 17.27 -31.14
CA SER A 24 25.84 18.35 -30.99
C SER A 24 26.09 18.72 -29.52
N GLU A 25 25.16 18.35 -28.64
CA GLU A 25 25.32 18.47 -27.19
C GLU A 25 24.65 17.28 -26.51
N ILE A 26 25.41 16.57 -25.68
CA ILE A 26 24.97 15.32 -25.04
C ILE A 26 25.30 15.40 -23.55
N ALA A 27 24.28 15.18 -22.71
CA ALA A 27 24.40 15.02 -21.28
C ALA A 27 24.43 13.53 -20.91
N VAL A 28 25.32 13.19 -19.96
CA VAL A 28 25.45 11.84 -19.39
C VAL A 28 25.20 11.92 -17.89
N GLY A 29 24.38 11.01 -17.37
CA GLY A 29 24.05 10.90 -15.95
C GLY A 29 24.68 9.66 -15.35
N PHE A 30 25.41 9.83 -14.25
CA PHE A 30 26.01 8.73 -13.49
C PHE A 30 25.38 8.64 -12.09
N ALA A 31 25.16 7.42 -11.62
CA ALA A 31 24.83 7.11 -10.23
C ALA A 31 25.70 5.94 -9.77
N ASP A 32 26.30 6.03 -8.58
CA ASP A 32 27.17 5.00 -8.00
C ASP A 32 28.26 4.47 -8.98
N ASN A 33 28.87 5.38 -9.74
CA ASN A 33 29.86 5.11 -10.80
C ASN A 33 29.34 4.29 -11.99
N GLN A 34 28.03 4.13 -12.14
CA GLN A 34 27.39 3.52 -13.30
C GLN A 34 26.68 4.58 -14.14
N LEU A 35 26.78 4.44 -15.47
CA LEU A 35 26.05 5.29 -16.40
C LEU A 35 24.58 4.90 -16.38
N VAL A 36 23.72 5.77 -15.86
CA VAL A 36 22.28 5.49 -15.67
C VAL A 36 21.40 6.19 -16.72
N GLY A 37 21.93 7.15 -17.47
CA GLY A 37 21.16 7.84 -18.51
C GLY A 37 21.98 8.68 -19.47
N ILE A 38 21.44 8.86 -20.68
CA ILE A 38 21.99 9.72 -21.73
C ILE A 38 20.87 10.55 -22.33
N GLN A 39 21.12 11.85 -22.50
CA GLN A 39 20.20 12.78 -23.14
C GLN A 39 20.93 13.60 -24.20
N VAL A 40 20.33 13.72 -25.39
CA VAL A 40 20.80 14.66 -26.41
C VAL A 40 20.08 15.99 -26.20
N ASN A 41 20.82 17.06 -25.91
CA ASN A 41 20.27 18.40 -25.62
C ASN A 41 20.13 19.25 -26.87
N LYS A 42 21.04 19.10 -27.84
CA LYS A 42 21.01 19.84 -29.11
C LYS A 42 21.20 18.93 -30.30
N SER A 43 20.45 19.26 -31.35
CA SER A 43 20.55 18.63 -32.65
C SER A 43 21.13 19.60 -33.66
N ILE A 44 21.94 19.07 -34.58
CA ILE A 44 22.23 19.69 -35.86
C ILE A 44 21.76 18.73 -36.95
N LEU A 45 21.60 19.22 -38.17
CA LEU A 45 21.06 18.43 -39.29
C LEU A 45 21.81 17.10 -39.47
N ASN A 46 21.07 15.99 -39.57
CA ASN A 46 21.57 14.63 -39.85
C ASN A 46 22.43 13.99 -38.73
N ASN A 47 22.08 14.20 -37.47
CA ASN A 47 22.69 13.46 -36.37
C ASN A 47 22.18 12.01 -36.32
N PHE A 48 23.09 11.05 -36.08
CA PHE A 48 22.73 9.64 -36.00
C PHE A 48 23.55 8.83 -35.00
N ALA A 49 22.95 7.75 -34.51
CA ALA A 49 23.60 6.68 -33.77
C ALA A 49 23.28 5.35 -34.46
N GLU A 50 24.30 4.61 -34.89
CA GLU A 50 24.11 3.35 -35.59
C GLU A 50 24.97 2.20 -35.03
N ASN A 51 24.43 0.98 -35.14
CA ASN A 51 25.13 -0.26 -34.85
C ASN A 51 25.01 -1.22 -36.04
N GLN A 52 26.14 -1.64 -36.59
CA GLN A 52 26.23 -2.58 -37.72
C GLN A 52 26.84 -3.93 -37.34
N GLN A 53 27.49 -4.05 -36.17
CA GLN A 53 28.07 -5.28 -35.64
C GLN A 53 27.57 -5.57 -34.22
N LEU A 54 28.42 -5.99 -33.27
CA LEU A 54 27.99 -6.50 -31.97
C LEU A 54 28.10 -5.45 -30.86
N ILE A 55 27.03 -5.30 -30.08
CA ILE A 55 27.04 -4.69 -28.76
C ILE A 55 26.49 -5.72 -27.76
N GLN A 56 27.23 -6.06 -26.72
CA GLN A 56 26.84 -7.03 -25.70
C GLN A 56 26.98 -6.44 -24.29
N ALA A 57 25.90 -6.46 -23.51
CA ALA A 57 25.81 -5.95 -22.14
C ALA A 57 24.86 -6.82 -21.29
N ASP A 58 25.08 -8.14 -21.29
CA ASP A 58 24.28 -9.09 -20.50
C ASP A 58 24.29 -8.72 -19.00
N GLY A 59 23.12 -8.77 -18.34
CA GLY A 59 22.89 -8.29 -16.97
C GLY A 59 22.90 -6.76 -16.82
N GLY A 60 23.01 -6.03 -17.93
CA GLY A 60 23.17 -4.58 -17.98
C GLY A 60 22.21 -3.91 -18.96
N GLN A 61 22.65 -2.80 -19.56
CA GLN A 61 21.81 -2.03 -20.48
C GLN A 61 22.55 -1.49 -21.71
N VAL A 62 21.82 -1.33 -22.81
CA VAL A 62 22.29 -0.66 -24.03
C VAL A 62 21.38 0.51 -24.34
N ILE A 63 21.97 1.70 -24.49
CA ILE A 63 21.26 2.93 -24.84
C ILE A 63 21.83 3.46 -26.16
N MET A 64 20.99 3.56 -27.18
CA MET A 64 21.28 4.24 -28.43
C MET A 64 20.32 5.41 -28.58
N THR A 65 20.83 6.62 -28.68
CA THR A 65 19.99 7.81 -28.86
C THR A 65 20.55 8.77 -29.87
N ALA A 66 19.69 9.41 -30.66
CA ALA A 66 20.10 10.46 -31.56
C ALA A 66 19.03 11.55 -31.65
N GLY A 67 19.46 12.81 -31.63
CA GLY A 67 18.57 13.96 -31.69
C GLY A 67 17.93 14.31 -30.35
N ALA A 68 17.74 15.61 -30.15
CA ALA A 68 17.08 16.14 -28.98
C ALA A 68 15.58 15.84 -29.05
N HIS A 69 14.97 15.61 -27.90
CA HIS A 69 13.57 15.18 -27.77
C HIS A 69 12.60 16.04 -28.60
N ASP A 70 12.74 17.37 -28.54
CA ASP A 70 11.85 18.35 -29.21
C ASP A 70 12.43 18.91 -30.52
N SER A 71 13.49 18.31 -31.06
CA SER A 71 14.11 18.78 -32.28
C SER A 71 13.25 18.47 -33.50
N ILE A 72 12.84 19.51 -34.23
CA ILE A 72 12.24 19.36 -35.58
C ILE A 72 13.27 18.97 -36.65
N LEU A 73 14.57 18.99 -36.31
CA LEU A 73 15.63 18.49 -37.18
C LEU A 73 15.66 16.96 -37.10
N GLY A 74 15.62 16.30 -38.26
CA GLY A 74 15.62 14.85 -38.35
C GLY A 74 16.89 14.24 -37.75
N SER A 75 16.70 13.25 -36.89
CA SER A 75 17.75 12.40 -36.32
C SER A 75 17.47 10.92 -36.64
N ALA A 76 18.51 10.08 -36.61
CA ALA A 76 18.35 8.65 -36.90
C ALA A 76 19.03 7.75 -35.86
N VAL A 77 18.30 6.75 -35.37
CA VAL A 77 18.89 5.63 -34.62
C VAL A 77 18.71 4.36 -35.45
N ASN A 78 19.81 3.72 -35.85
CA ASN A 78 19.76 2.57 -36.75
C ASN A 78 20.46 1.35 -36.14
N ASN A 79 19.79 0.21 -36.08
CA ASN A 79 20.45 -1.07 -35.83
C ASN A 79 20.35 -1.95 -37.08
N SER A 80 21.48 -2.48 -37.56
CA SER A 80 21.53 -3.59 -38.52
C SER A 80 22.40 -4.74 -38.04
N GLY A 81 23.11 -4.55 -36.92
CA GLY A 81 23.91 -5.57 -36.24
C GLY A 81 23.16 -6.29 -35.12
N ILE A 82 23.90 -6.75 -34.12
CA ILE A 82 23.40 -7.48 -32.95
C ILE A 82 23.56 -6.60 -31.71
N ILE A 83 22.49 -6.46 -30.92
CA ILE A 83 22.51 -5.88 -29.59
C ILE A 83 21.99 -6.93 -28.61
N GLU A 84 22.83 -7.35 -27.66
CA GLU A 84 22.52 -8.31 -26.60
C GLU A 84 22.59 -7.61 -25.24
N ALA A 85 21.50 -7.67 -24.48
CA ALA A 85 21.45 -7.33 -23.07
C ALA A 85 20.56 -8.36 -22.38
N ARG A 86 21.00 -9.62 -22.32
CA ARG A 86 20.23 -10.72 -21.75
C ARG A 86 20.18 -10.63 -20.23
N THR A 87 19.13 -11.14 -19.62
CA THR A 87 19.01 -11.23 -18.16
C THR A 87 20.11 -12.12 -17.60
N LEU A 88 20.76 -11.66 -16.52
CA LEU A 88 21.74 -12.43 -15.75
C LEU A 88 21.28 -12.51 -14.30
N GLU A 89 20.99 -13.73 -13.82
CA GLU A 89 20.43 -13.99 -12.49
C GLU A 89 19.14 -13.20 -12.19
N SER A 90 19.23 -12.14 -11.38
CA SER A 90 18.11 -11.26 -11.00
C SER A 90 18.18 -9.86 -11.63
N HIS A 91 19.13 -9.64 -12.56
CA HIS A 91 19.32 -8.38 -13.27
C HIS A 91 18.73 -8.47 -14.67
N ASN A 92 17.51 -7.96 -14.82
CA ASN A 92 16.83 -7.89 -16.11
C ASN A 92 17.58 -6.94 -17.05
N GLY A 93 17.90 -7.42 -18.25
CA GLY A 93 18.58 -6.59 -19.23
C GLY A 93 17.65 -5.58 -19.91
N LYS A 94 18.23 -4.46 -20.36
CA LYS A 94 17.48 -3.36 -20.97
C LYS A 94 18.11 -2.85 -22.26
N ILE A 95 17.32 -2.68 -23.31
CA ILE A 95 17.75 -2.06 -24.57
C ILE A 95 16.85 -0.87 -24.86
N THR A 96 17.43 0.30 -25.16
CA THR A 96 16.67 1.52 -25.50
C THR A 96 17.26 2.16 -26.74
N LEU A 97 16.45 2.26 -27.80
CA LEU A 97 16.76 2.96 -29.04
C LEU A 97 15.81 4.17 -29.15
N LEU A 98 16.33 5.38 -29.02
CA LEU A 98 15.54 6.61 -28.94
C LEU A 98 16.01 7.66 -29.95
N ALA A 99 15.24 7.85 -31.02
CA ALA A 99 15.37 9.02 -31.89
C ALA A 99 14.52 10.19 -31.36
N GLY A 100 14.74 11.40 -31.90
CA GLY A 100 13.98 12.59 -31.50
C GLY A 100 12.47 12.41 -31.75
N MET A 101 11.64 12.80 -30.78
CA MET A 101 10.20 12.53 -30.80
C MET A 101 9.40 13.49 -31.68
N ALA A 102 9.98 14.61 -32.10
CA ALA A 102 9.33 15.56 -33.00
C ALA A 102 9.51 15.21 -34.50
N ALA A 103 10.68 14.73 -34.93
CA ALA A 103 10.97 14.40 -36.34
C ALA A 103 11.95 13.23 -36.57
N GLY A 104 12.48 12.59 -35.52
CA GLY A 104 13.50 11.54 -35.62
C GLY A 104 12.94 10.19 -36.08
N THR A 105 13.81 9.34 -36.62
CA THR A 105 13.46 7.98 -37.05
C THR A 105 14.33 6.94 -36.34
N THR A 106 13.70 5.95 -35.72
CA THR A 106 14.37 4.74 -35.22
C THR A 106 14.12 3.60 -36.19
N SER A 107 15.17 3.03 -36.77
CA SER A 107 15.10 1.90 -37.70
C SER A 107 15.78 0.68 -37.09
N VAL A 108 15.06 -0.44 -37.01
CA VAL A 108 15.57 -1.70 -36.47
C VAL A 108 15.58 -2.77 -37.55
N ALA A 109 16.77 -3.21 -37.90
CA ALA A 109 17.12 -4.45 -38.58
C ALA A 109 18.05 -5.27 -37.66
N GLY A 110 18.54 -6.43 -38.11
CA GLY A 110 19.42 -7.27 -37.31
C GLY A 110 18.77 -7.78 -36.02
N THR A 111 19.52 -7.89 -34.91
CA THR A 111 19.03 -8.51 -33.66
C THR A 111 18.99 -7.53 -32.49
N LEU A 112 17.89 -7.53 -31.72
CA LEU A 112 17.80 -6.98 -30.37
C LEU A 112 17.39 -8.09 -29.39
N ASP A 113 18.26 -8.48 -28.47
CA ASP A 113 18.04 -9.60 -27.56
C ASP A 113 18.19 -9.19 -26.10
N ALA A 114 17.06 -9.11 -25.40
CA ALA A 114 16.98 -8.98 -23.95
C ALA A 114 16.30 -10.21 -23.31
N SER A 115 16.51 -11.39 -23.89
CA SER A 115 15.99 -12.66 -23.37
C SER A 115 16.64 -13.10 -22.06
N ALA A 116 16.04 -14.09 -21.41
CA ALA A 116 16.54 -14.76 -20.21
C ALA A 116 16.73 -16.26 -20.50
N PRO A 117 17.78 -16.65 -21.27
CA PRO A 117 17.99 -18.05 -21.65
C PRO A 117 18.41 -18.92 -20.46
N ASP A 118 19.19 -18.35 -19.53
CA ASP A 118 19.82 -19.08 -18.42
C ASP A 118 19.06 -18.97 -17.08
N GLY A 119 17.87 -18.35 -17.07
CA GLY A 119 17.02 -18.17 -15.88
C GLY A 119 16.67 -16.71 -15.61
N GLY A 120 15.65 -16.48 -14.78
CA GLY A 120 15.07 -15.15 -14.52
C GLY A 120 13.94 -14.78 -15.49
N ASP A 121 13.43 -13.55 -15.35
CA ASP A 121 12.41 -12.98 -16.24
C ASP A 121 13.07 -12.30 -17.44
N GLY A 122 12.32 -12.20 -18.54
CA GLY A 122 12.77 -11.50 -19.73
C GLY A 122 12.95 -10.00 -19.50
N GLY A 123 13.92 -9.42 -20.19
CA GLY A 123 14.24 -8.01 -20.12
C GLY A 123 13.26 -7.09 -20.85
N HIS A 124 13.65 -5.82 -20.98
CA HIS A 124 12.83 -4.79 -21.61
C HIS A 124 13.53 -4.14 -22.81
N ILE A 125 12.82 -4.03 -23.93
CA ILE A 125 13.28 -3.36 -25.13
C ILE A 125 12.36 -2.17 -25.42
N ASP A 126 12.95 -1.01 -25.69
CA ASP A 126 12.24 0.21 -26.07
C ASP A 126 12.79 0.73 -27.40
N THR A 127 11.90 0.93 -28.36
CA THR A 127 12.18 1.50 -29.68
C THR A 127 11.27 2.70 -29.89
N SER A 128 11.82 3.89 -29.75
CA SER A 128 11.09 5.16 -29.67
C SER A 128 11.62 6.18 -30.70
N GLY A 129 10.75 7.04 -31.21
CA GLY A 129 11.10 8.14 -32.12
C GLY A 129 9.86 8.71 -32.80
N ALA A 130 9.94 9.87 -33.48
CA ALA A 130 8.76 10.38 -34.20
C ALA A 130 8.21 9.36 -35.21
N HIS A 131 9.12 8.62 -35.84
CA HIS A 131 8.86 7.46 -36.66
C HIS A 131 9.68 6.26 -36.16
N VAL A 132 9.07 5.08 -36.15
CA VAL A 132 9.78 3.82 -35.88
C VAL A 132 9.54 2.89 -37.06
N LYS A 133 10.58 2.19 -37.54
CA LYS A 133 10.49 1.27 -38.68
C LYS A 133 11.20 -0.04 -38.35
N ILE A 134 10.54 -1.16 -38.62
CA ILE A 134 11.07 -2.51 -38.33
C ILE A 134 11.27 -3.27 -39.64
N ALA A 135 12.52 -3.59 -39.95
CA ALA A 135 12.91 -4.27 -41.18
C ALA A 135 12.48 -5.75 -41.19
N PRO A 136 12.15 -6.35 -42.36
CA PRO A 136 11.69 -7.75 -42.49
C PRO A 136 12.57 -8.81 -41.83
N ASP A 137 13.88 -8.55 -41.72
CA ASP A 137 14.90 -9.42 -41.17
C ASP A 137 15.21 -9.15 -39.68
N ALA A 138 14.53 -8.18 -39.05
CA ALA A 138 14.72 -7.88 -37.64
C ALA A 138 14.29 -9.05 -36.74
N ASN A 139 15.16 -9.44 -35.82
CA ASN A 139 14.90 -10.45 -34.79
C ASN A 139 14.95 -9.79 -33.40
N ILE A 140 13.82 -9.79 -32.71
CA ILE A 140 13.68 -9.13 -31.41
C ILE A 140 13.19 -10.16 -30.40
N SER A 141 13.83 -10.26 -29.25
CA SER A 141 13.49 -11.27 -28.24
C SER A 141 13.64 -10.74 -26.81
N THR A 142 12.62 -11.02 -26.00
CA THR A 142 12.58 -10.82 -24.55
C THR A 142 12.15 -12.11 -23.86
N LYS A 143 12.29 -13.25 -24.55
CA LYS A 143 11.79 -14.54 -24.10
C LYS A 143 12.50 -14.98 -22.83
N ALA A 144 11.74 -15.49 -21.86
CA ALA A 144 12.30 -16.21 -20.72
C ALA A 144 12.00 -17.71 -20.84
N SER A 145 13.00 -18.56 -20.58
CA SER A 145 12.81 -20.02 -20.62
C SER A 145 12.11 -20.55 -19.36
N ASN A 146 12.40 -19.96 -18.20
CA ASN A 146 11.92 -20.40 -16.89
C ASN A 146 11.14 -19.31 -16.11
N GLY A 147 11.04 -18.10 -16.67
CA GLY A 147 10.35 -16.95 -16.08
C GLY A 147 9.27 -16.40 -17.01
N SER A 148 8.81 -15.19 -16.71
CA SER A 148 7.87 -14.46 -17.55
C SER A 148 8.57 -13.85 -18.75
N THR A 149 7.97 -13.98 -19.94
CA THR A 149 8.42 -13.23 -21.13
C THR A 149 8.44 -11.74 -20.82
N GLY A 150 9.52 -11.06 -21.20
CA GLY A 150 9.69 -9.63 -21.03
C GLY A 150 8.83 -8.81 -22.00
N SER A 151 9.19 -7.55 -22.18
CA SER A 151 8.37 -6.59 -22.93
C SER A 151 9.16 -5.81 -23.97
N TRP A 152 8.54 -5.60 -25.12
CA TRP A 152 9.04 -4.73 -26.17
C TRP A 152 8.04 -3.61 -26.44
N THR A 153 8.50 -2.37 -26.30
CA THR A 153 7.70 -1.16 -26.56
C THR A 153 8.15 -0.48 -27.84
N ILE A 154 7.18 -0.13 -28.69
CA ILE A 154 7.35 0.69 -29.88
C ILE A 154 6.58 2.00 -29.64
N ASP A 155 7.28 3.14 -29.62
CA ASP A 155 6.68 4.46 -29.32
C ASP A 155 6.87 5.48 -30.45
N PRO A 156 5.94 5.54 -31.43
CA PRO A 156 5.95 6.51 -32.52
C PRO A 156 4.81 7.55 -32.43
N GLN A 157 4.87 8.62 -33.22
CA GLN A 157 3.72 9.55 -33.30
C GLN A 157 2.46 8.91 -33.92
N ASN A 158 2.66 8.04 -34.91
CA ASN A 158 1.64 7.21 -35.54
C ASN A 158 2.27 5.87 -35.90
N TYR A 159 1.46 4.82 -36.03
CA TYR A 159 1.99 3.53 -36.47
C TYR A 159 0.99 2.78 -37.34
N THR A 160 1.49 2.19 -38.42
CA THR A 160 0.68 1.40 -39.35
C THR A 160 1.29 0.03 -39.58
N ILE A 161 0.54 -1.01 -39.23
CA ILE A 161 0.86 -2.40 -39.57
C ILE A 161 0.24 -2.70 -40.92
N ALA A 162 1.04 -2.91 -41.96
CA ALA A 162 0.55 -3.16 -43.32
C ALA A 162 1.51 -4.04 -44.14
N ALA A 163 0.97 -4.85 -45.05
CA ALA A 163 1.77 -5.73 -45.93
C ALA A 163 2.69 -4.94 -46.88
N SER A 164 2.32 -3.69 -47.22
CA SER A 164 3.13 -2.75 -47.98
C SER A 164 2.84 -1.32 -47.54
N GLY A 165 3.87 -0.48 -47.52
CA GLY A 165 3.74 0.94 -47.14
C GLY A 165 3.48 1.20 -45.65
N GLY A 166 3.53 0.17 -44.79
CA GLY A 166 3.46 0.29 -43.34
C GLY A 166 4.85 0.38 -42.67
N ASP A 167 4.83 0.54 -41.35
CA ASP A 167 6.03 0.63 -40.50
C ASP A 167 6.57 -0.75 -40.07
N ILE A 168 5.69 -1.76 -40.07
CA ILE A 168 5.96 -3.19 -39.89
C ILE A 168 4.87 -4.02 -40.60
N THR A 169 5.20 -5.22 -41.09
CA THR A 169 4.17 -6.13 -41.65
C THR A 169 3.46 -6.93 -40.56
N GLY A 170 2.25 -7.40 -40.84
CA GLY A 170 1.51 -8.26 -39.92
C GLY A 170 2.21 -9.61 -39.69
N SER A 171 2.88 -10.16 -40.72
CA SER A 171 3.68 -11.38 -40.61
C SER A 171 4.88 -11.22 -39.66
N GLN A 172 5.55 -10.07 -39.65
CA GLN A 172 6.63 -9.79 -38.71
C GLN A 172 6.11 -9.69 -37.27
N VAL A 173 5.03 -8.93 -37.04
CA VAL A 173 4.41 -8.84 -35.71
C VAL A 173 4.02 -10.23 -35.20
N SER A 174 3.43 -11.06 -36.07
CA SER A 174 3.08 -12.46 -35.77
C SER A 174 4.28 -13.27 -35.29
N SER A 175 5.40 -13.17 -36.00
CA SER A 175 6.65 -13.86 -35.65
C SER A 175 7.25 -13.35 -34.33
N LEU A 176 7.27 -12.03 -34.12
CA LEU A 176 7.89 -11.40 -32.96
C LEU A 176 7.05 -11.56 -31.69
N LEU A 177 5.73 -11.71 -31.80
CA LEU A 177 4.90 -12.19 -30.68
C LEU A 177 5.28 -13.60 -30.23
N GLY A 178 6.03 -14.36 -31.04
CA GLY A 178 6.66 -15.62 -30.68
C GLY A 178 7.54 -15.56 -29.41
N SER A 179 8.17 -14.40 -29.16
CA SER A 179 9.23 -14.21 -28.16
C SER A 179 9.07 -12.95 -27.31
N ASN A 180 8.00 -12.16 -27.49
CA ASN A 180 7.81 -10.88 -26.80
C ASN A 180 6.36 -10.63 -26.42
N ASN A 181 6.15 -9.93 -25.30
CA ASN A 181 4.95 -9.11 -25.13
C ASN A 181 5.17 -7.77 -25.83
N ILE A 182 4.34 -7.44 -26.82
CA ILE A 182 4.53 -6.24 -27.66
C ILE A 182 3.55 -5.15 -27.21
N THR A 183 4.07 -3.95 -27.01
CA THR A 183 3.29 -2.73 -26.81
C THR A 183 3.62 -1.74 -27.91
N ILE A 184 2.61 -1.25 -28.62
CA ILE A 184 2.72 -0.13 -29.57
C ILE A 184 1.95 1.04 -28.97
N SER A 185 2.65 2.12 -28.62
CA SER A 185 2.08 3.27 -27.93
C SER A 185 2.33 4.54 -28.73
N SER A 186 1.32 5.37 -29.01
CA SER A 186 1.53 6.67 -29.66
C SER A 186 1.50 7.86 -28.71
N THR A 187 1.84 7.61 -27.44
CA THR A 187 1.67 8.55 -26.32
C THR A 187 2.68 9.69 -26.31
N GLN A 188 3.89 9.47 -26.82
CA GLN A 188 4.96 10.48 -26.79
C GLN A 188 5.14 11.12 -28.17
N GLY A 189 5.41 12.43 -28.19
CA GLY A 189 5.67 13.19 -29.42
C GLY A 189 4.45 13.46 -30.32
N ALA A 190 3.27 12.92 -30.01
CA ALA A 190 2.06 13.18 -30.81
C ALA A 190 1.72 14.67 -30.84
N VAL A 191 1.62 15.22 -32.04
CA VAL A 191 1.16 16.59 -32.33
C VAL A 191 -0.33 16.62 -32.64
N ALA A 192 -0.92 17.81 -32.69
CA ALA A 192 -2.32 17.96 -33.06
C ALA A 192 -2.61 17.31 -34.43
N GLY A 193 -3.48 16.30 -34.44
CA GLY A 193 -3.85 15.56 -35.66
C GLY A 193 -3.14 14.21 -35.84
N SER A 194 -2.07 13.91 -35.10
CA SER A 194 -1.41 12.58 -35.05
C SER A 194 -1.86 11.77 -33.82
N GLY A 195 -1.38 10.53 -33.70
CA GLY A 195 -1.67 9.64 -32.58
C GLY A 195 -2.58 8.46 -32.91
N ASP A 196 -2.77 8.15 -34.20
CA ASP A 196 -3.57 6.99 -34.63
C ASP A 196 -2.68 5.75 -34.80
N LEU A 197 -3.23 4.58 -34.47
CA LEU A 197 -2.65 3.26 -34.73
C LEU A 197 -3.55 2.49 -35.71
N ASN A 198 -2.98 1.99 -36.81
CA ASN A 198 -3.71 1.31 -37.87
C ASN A 198 -3.23 -0.13 -38.06
N VAL A 199 -4.15 -1.09 -38.05
CA VAL A 199 -3.92 -2.50 -38.38
C VAL A 199 -4.58 -2.80 -39.71
N ASN A 200 -3.75 -2.91 -40.76
CA ASN A 200 -4.17 -3.09 -42.16
C ASN A 200 -3.69 -4.44 -42.72
N ASP A 201 -3.01 -5.27 -41.91
CA ASP A 201 -2.48 -6.57 -42.31
C ASP A 201 -2.67 -7.60 -41.19
N ALA A 202 -2.70 -8.88 -41.55
CA ALA A 202 -3.09 -9.95 -40.65
C ALA A 202 -2.00 -10.26 -39.62
N ILE A 203 -2.40 -10.44 -38.35
CA ILE A 203 -1.52 -10.78 -37.24
C ILE A 203 -2.01 -12.09 -36.61
N SER A 204 -1.14 -13.07 -36.40
CA SER A 204 -1.50 -14.37 -35.83
C SER A 204 -0.44 -14.93 -34.88
N TRP A 205 -0.83 -15.37 -33.69
CA TRP A 205 0.06 -16.07 -32.73
C TRP A 205 -0.70 -17.10 -31.89
N SER A 206 0.04 -17.98 -31.22
CA SER A 206 -0.51 -19.14 -30.49
C SER A 206 0.05 -19.36 -29.08
N ASN A 207 0.97 -18.51 -28.63
CA ASN A 207 1.54 -18.57 -27.27
C ASN A 207 0.79 -17.63 -26.30
N ALA A 208 1.23 -17.57 -25.05
CA ALA A 208 0.60 -16.75 -24.01
C ALA A 208 1.03 -15.26 -24.03
N ASN A 209 1.80 -14.81 -25.02
CA ASN A 209 2.26 -13.43 -25.07
C ASN A 209 1.15 -12.48 -25.54
N SER A 210 1.25 -11.22 -25.12
CA SER A 210 0.22 -10.20 -25.31
C SER A 210 0.61 -9.13 -26.34
N LEU A 211 -0.39 -8.58 -27.02
CA LEU A 211 -0.28 -7.43 -27.90
C LEU A 211 -1.11 -6.27 -27.33
N THR A 212 -0.46 -5.14 -27.05
CA THR A 212 -1.11 -3.92 -26.55
C THR A 212 -0.94 -2.79 -27.55
N LEU A 213 -2.04 -2.16 -27.92
CA LEU A 213 -2.10 -0.99 -28.79
C LEU A 213 -2.65 0.18 -27.98
N THR A 214 -1.89 1.25 -27.81
CA THR A 214 -2.28 2.43 -27.04
C THR A 214 -2.16 3.68 -27.90
N ALA A 215 -3.29 4.22 -28.34
CA ALA A 215 -3.36 5.38 -29.20
C ALA A 215 -3.79 6.64 -28.44
N VAL A 216 -3.14 7.78 -28.70
CA VAL A 216 -3.63 9.10 -28.23
C VAL A 216 -4.99 9.43 -28.83
N ARG A 217 -5.23 8.98 -30.06
CA ARG A 217 -6.52 9.12 -30.75
C ARG A 217 -7.18 7.77 -30.96
N ASN A 218 -7.07 7.18 -32.15
CA ASN A 218 -7.84 6.01 -32.55
C ASN A 218 -6.95 4.77 -32.74
N VAL A 219 -7.53 3.61 -32.45
CA VAL A 219 -6.99 2.32 -32.90
C VAL A 219 -7.94 1.76 -33.95
N SER A 220 -7.47 1.58 -35.18
CA SER A 220 -8.30 1.16 -36.31
C SER A 220 -7.88 -0.21 -36.85
N PHE A 221 -8.82 -1.15 -36.91
CA PHE A 221 -8.67 -2.44 -37.58
C PHE A 221 -9.37 -2.38 -38.94
N ASN A 222 -8.59 -2.15 -39.99
CA ASN A 222 -9.09 -1.94 -41.35
C ASN A 222 -9.20 -3.27 -42.12
N SER A 223 -9.82 -3.23 -43.30
CA SER A 223 -9.87 -4.37 -44.22
C SER A 223 -8.47 -4.91 -44.51
N GLY A 224 -8.27 -6.22 -44.32
CA GLY A 224 -6.95 -6.88 -44.35
C GLY A 224 -6.30 -7.08 -42.98
N GLY A 225 -6.70 -6.29 -41.96
CA GLY A 225 -6.17 -6.33 -40.60
C GLY A 225 -6.82 -7.37 -39.69
N THR A 226 -6.82 -8.65 -40.07
CA THR A 226 -7.35 -9.73 -39.22
C THR A 226 -6.37 -10.13 -38.13
N VAL A 227 -6.77 -10.04 -36.86
CA VAL A 227 -5.95 -10.44 -35.70
C VAL A 227 -6.44 -11.77 -35.13
N THR A 228 -5.56 -12.75 -35.01
CA THR A 228 -5.88 -14.09 -34.50
C THR A 228 -4.95 -14.46 -33.35
N ASN A 229 -5.52 -14.83 -32.20
CA ASN A 229 -4.75 -15.37 -31.07
C ASN A 229 -5.34 -16.70 -30.62
N THR A 230 -4.62 -17.79 -30.89
CA THR A 230 -5.03 -19.13 -30.44
C THR A 230 -4.38 -19.54 -29.12
N GLY A 231 -3.53 -18.69 -28.54
CA GLY A 231 -2.91 -18.85 -27.23
C GLY A 231 -3.62 -18.07 -26.12
N GLY A 232 -3.05 -18.11 -24.92
CA GLY A 232 -3.64 -17.54 -23.70
C GLY A 232 -3.36 -16.04 -23.47
N GLY A 233 -2.72 -15.34 -24.42
CA GLY A 233 -2.34 -13.94 -24.27
C GLY A 233 -3.49 -12.93 -24.41
N THR A 234 -3.26 -11.69 -24.01
CA THR A 234 -4.24 -10.60 -24.13
C THR A 234 -3.98 -9.74 -25.37
N LEU A 235 -5.04 -9.41 -26.09
CA LEU A 235 -5.07 -8.29 -27.05
C LEU A 235 -5.74 -7.09 -26.37
N SER A 236 -5.03 -5.98 -26.24
CA SER A 236 -5.56 -4.75 -25.67
C SER A 236 -5.50 -3.62 -26.70
N ALA A 237 -6.61 -2.93 -26.93
CA ALA A 237 -6.66 -1.75 -27.78
C ALA A 237 -7.24 -0.58 -26.97
N ARG A 238 -6.40 0.39 -26.65
CA ARG A 238 -6.75 1.61 -25.92
C ARG A 238 -6.70 2.81 -26.84
N ALA A 239 -7.84 3.44 -27.05
CA ALA A 239 -7.94 4.78 -27.60
C ALA A 239 -7.87 5.84 -26.48
N ASP A 240 -7.72 7.12 -26.86
CA ASP A 240 -7.72 8.26 -25.94
C ASP A 240 -6.71 8.13 -24.78
N ALA A 241 -5.47 7.75 -25.09
CA ALA A 241 -4.44 7.55 -24.09
C ALA A 241 -4.17 8.80 -23.23
N ASN A 242 -4.42 10.00 -23.77
CA ASN A 242 -4.26 11.29 -23.09
C ASN A 242 -5.53 11.77 -22.36
N ALA A 243 -6.58 10.95 -22.31
CA ALA A 243 -7.85 11.27 -21.64
C ALA A 243 -8.48 12.61 -22.09
N SER A 244 -8.30 12.96 -23.35
CA SER A 244 -8.86 14.14 -24.01
C SER A 244 -10.38 14.10 -24.13
N GLY A 245 -10.98 12.92 -23.95
CA GLY A 245 -12.39 12.68 -24.19
C GLY A 245 -12.73 12.42 -25.66
N THR A 246 -11.71 12.32 -26.51
CA THR A 246 -11.82 12.07 -27.95
C THR A 246 -10.97 10.87 -28.37
N GLY A 247 -11.38 10.15 -29.41
CA GLY A 247 -10.70 8.94 -29.87
C GLY A 247 -11.45 7.65 -29.52
N THR A 248 -11.44 6.69 -30.44
CA THR A 248 -12.19 5.43 -30.32
C THR A 248 -11.44 4.26 -30.95
N VAL A 249 -11.86 3.04 -30.61
CA VAL A 249 -11.50 1.83 -31.35
C VAL A 249 -12.46 1.67 -32.52
N VAL A 250 -11.94 1.44 -33.73
CA VAL A 250 -12.70 1.36 -34.98
C VAL A 250 -12.51 -0.01 -35.64
N MET A 251 -13.62 -0.69 -35.95
CA MET A 251 -13.63 -1.91 -36.76
C MET A 251 -14.10 -1.56 -38.18
N ASN A 252 -13.16 -1.32 -39.09
CA ASN A 252 -13.41 -0.88 -40.47
C ASN A 252 -13.16 -2.03 -41.47
N GLY A 253 -13.86 -3.14 -41.28
CA GLY A 253 -13.73 -4.35 -42.11
C GLY A 253 -12.63 -5.33 -41.65
N GLY A 254 -11.82 -4.99 -40.66
CA GLY A 254 -10.95 -5.94 -39.96
C GLY A 254 -11.75 -6.92 -39.07
N SER A 255 -11.10 -7.98 -38.60
CA SER A 255 -11.69 -8.97 -37.68
C SER A 255 -10.72 -9.40 -36.59
N ILE A 256 -11.23 -9.81 -35.43
CA ILE A 256 -10.44 -10.30 -34.30
C ILE A 256 -10.99 -11.66 -33.88
N ASN A 257 -10.12 -12.67 -33.79
CA ASN A 257 -10.47 -14.04 -33.43
C ASN A 257 -9.56 -14.52 -32.29
N VAL A 258 -10.07 -14.70 -31.08
CA VAL A 258 -9.30 -15.19 -29.92
C VAL A 258 -9.92 -16.48 -29.38
N SER A 259 -9.13 -17.54 -29.25
CA SER A 259 -9.65 -18.87 -28.91
C SER A 259 -8.82 -19.66 -27.89
N GLY A 260 -7.68 -19.14 -27.44
CA GLY A 260 -6.86 -19.84 -26.45
C GLY A 260 -7.44 -19.73 -25.04
N ALA A 261 -7.25 -20.78 -24.25
CA ALA A 261 -7.67 -20.78 -22.85
C ALA A 261 -6.95 -19.64 -22.08
N GLY A 262 -7.73 -18.79 -21.40
CA GLY A 262 -7.21 -17.63 -20.68
C GLY A 262 -7.00 -16.38 -21.54
N GLY A 263 -7.18 -16.45 -22.86
CA GLY A 263 -7.06 -15.30 -23.76
C GLY A 263 -8.10 -14.21 -23.48
N ALA A 264 -7.76 -12.96 -23.77
CA ALA A 264 -8.67 -11.83 -23.59
C ALA A 264 -8.53 -10.78 -24.70
N VAL A 265 -9.64 -10.10 -24.98
CA VAL A 265 -9.69 -8.90 -25.82
C VAL A 265 -10.27 -7.76 -24.99
N ASN A 266 -9.50 -6.69 -24.80
CA ASN A 266 -9.94 -5.51 -24.06
C ASN A 266 -9.91 -4.28 -24.95
N PHE A 267 -11.05 -3.61 -25.10
CA PHE A 267 -11.13 -2.33 -25.82
C PHE A 267 -11.39 -1.20 -24.84
N TYR A 268 -10.69 -0.09 -24.97
CA TYR A 268 -10.96 1.14 -24.22
C TYR A 268 -11.26 2.25 -25.21
N TYR A 269 -12.49 2.77 -25.18
CA TYR A 269 -12.98 3.69 -26.21
C TYR A 269 -13.92 4.76 -25.63
N ASN A 270 -14.00 5.92 -26.29
CA ASN A 270 -15.04 6.90 -26.01
C ASN A 270 -16.27 6.60 -26.88
N PRO A 271 -17.40 6.16 -26.31
CA PRO A 271 -18.66 6.08 -27.03
C PRO A 271 -19.20 7.48 -27.35
N ALA A 272 -20.13 7.58 -28.30
CA ALA A 272 -20.85 8.83 -28.55
C ALA A 272 -21.66 9.26 -27.31
N VAL A 273 -22.40 8.32 -26.72
CA VAL A 273 -23.11 8.44 -25.44
C VAL A 273 -23.14 7.08 -24.72
N PHE A 274 -23.22 7.06 -23.39
CA PHE A 274 -23.19 5.82 -22.59
C PHE A 274 -24.45 4.95 -22.77
N GLY A 275 -25.60 5.55 -23.10
CA GLY A 275 -26.85 4.83 -23.35
C GLY A 275 -26.83 3.97 -24.63
N THR A 276 -25.92 4.23 -25.57
CA THR A 276 -25.80 3.47 -26.83
C THR A 276 -24.32 3.08 -27.06
N PRO A 277 -23.83 2.02 -26.37
CA PRO A 277 -22.46 1.55 -26.54
C PRO A 277 -22.15 1.17 -27.99
N SER A 278 -20.88 1.28 -28.39
CA SER A 278 -20.45 0.85 -29.72
C SER A 278 -20.54 -0.66 -29.86
N THR A 279 -21.05 -1.14 -31.01
CA THR A 279 -21.13 -2.56 -31.33
C THR A 279 -19.89 -3.03 -32.10
N PHE A 280 -19.28 -4.12 -31.67
CA PHE A 280 -18.08 -4.70 -32.28
C PHE A 280 -18.36 -6.09 -32.87
N SER A 281 -19.13 -6.16 -33.97
CA SER A 281 -19.62 -7.41 -34.56
C SER A 281 -18.54 -8.34 -35.12
N ASN A 282 -17.34 -7.81 -35.40
CA ASN A 282 -16.24 -8.56 -36.01
C ASN A 282 -15.22 -9.07 -34.98
N VAL A 283 -15.62 -9.18 -33.71
CA VAL A 283 -14.80 -9.74 -32.62
C VAL A 283 -15.40 -11.08 -32.20
N THR A 284 -14.67 -12.16 -32.43
CA THR A 284 -15.07 -13.52 -32.08
C THR A 284 -14.15 -14.03 -30.97
N VAL A 285 -14.73 -14.40 -29.83
CA VAL A 285 -13.99 -15.06 -28.73
C VAL A 285 -14.57 -16.45 -28.43
N SER A 286 -13.71 -17.44 -28.18
CA SER A 286 -14.10 -18.82 -27.88
C SER A 286 -13.09 -19.51 -26.94
N GLY A 287 -13.29 -20.79 -26.59
CA GLY A 287 -12.31 -21.54 -25.78
C GLY A 287 -12.12 -21.02 -24.34
N GLY A 288 -13.10 -20.31 -23.79
CA GLY A 288 -13.01 -19.66 -22.47
C GLY A 288 -12.37 -18.26 -22.49
N SER A 289 -12.00 -17.74 -23.67
CA SER A 289 -11.56 -16.35 -23.83
C SER A 289 -12.68 -15.34 -23.55
N LYS A 290 -12.29 -14.12 -23.14
CA LYS A 290 -13.24 -13.03 -22.84
C LYS A 290 -13.06 -11.84 -23.76
N PHE A 291 -14.16 -11.19 -24.14
CA PHE A 291 -14.15 -9.88 -24.80
C PHE A 291 -14.81 -8.85 -23.90
N THR A 292 -14.08 -7.79 -23.56
CA THR A 292 -14.55 -6.74 -22.64
C THR A 292 -14.31 -5.35 -23.24
N PRO A 293 -15.34 -4.73 -23.84
CA PRO A 293 -15.26 -3.34 -24.29
C PRO A 293 -15.62 -2.39 -23.14
N TYR A 294 -14.67 -1.56 -22.73
CA TYR A 294 -14.76 -0.53 -21.69
C TYR A 294 -15.03 0.85 -22.29
N MET A 295 -16.11 1.49 -21.84
CA MET A 295 -16.38 2.90 -22.10
C MET A 295 -15.55 3.79 -21.16
N LEU A 296 -14.79 4.73 -21.73
CA LEU A 296 -13.89 5.59 -20.96
C LEU A 296 -14.62 6.73 -20.25
N ILE A 297 -14.26 6.94 -18.98
CA ILE A 297 -14.69 8.06 -18.15
C ILE A 297 -13.50 9.01 -18.00
N ASN A 298 -13.66 10.24 -18.49
CA ASN A 298 -12.66 11.31 -18.42
C ASN A 298 -13.16 12.57 -17.70
N THR A 299 -14.43 12.62 -17.30
CA THR A 299 -15.01 13.77 -16.60
C THR A 299 -16.03 13.34 -15.56
N ALA A 300 -16.28 14.21 -14.57
CA ALA A 300 -17.32 14.01 -13.56
C ALA A 300 -18.72 13.84 -14.19
N SER A 301 -19.03 14.60 -15.25
CA SER A 301 -20.31 14.45 -15.96
C SER A 301 -20.47 13.07 -16.58
N LYS A 302 -19.39 12.49 -17.14
CA LYS A 302 -19.42 11.11 -17.66
C LYS A 302 -19.57 10.10 -16.52
N LEU A 303 -18.90 10.30 -15.38
CA LEU A 303 -19.08 9.46 -14.20
C LEU A 303 -20.56 9.38 -13.78
N GLN A 304 -21.26 10.53 -13.70
CA GLN A 304 -22.70 10.53 -13.37
C GLN A 304 -23.57 9.87 -14.44
N SER A 305 -23.14 9.89 -15.70
CA SER A 305 -23.89 9.33 -16.83
C SER A 305 -23.88 7.81 -16.89
N MET A 306 -23.09 7.13 -16.05
CA MET A 306 -23.09 5.66 -15.94
C MET A 306 -24.47 5.08 -15.60
N SER A 307 -25.31 5.85 -14.89
CA SER A 307 -26.69 5.47 -14.57
C SER A 307 -27.57 5.21 -15.80
N THR A 308 -27.18 5.71 -16.97
CA THR A 308 -27.90 5.48 -18.23
C THR A 308 -27.75 4.05 -18.75
N ASN A 309 -26.68 3.33 -18.37
CA ASN A 309 -26.46 1.94 -18.74
C ASN A 309 -25.58 1.24 -17.70
N ALA A 310 -26.21 0.78 -16.62
CA ALA A 310 -25.50 0.24 -15.47
C ALA A 310 -24.94 -1.19 -15.66
N SER A 311 -25.28 -1.86 -16.76
CA SER A 311 -24.76 -3.20 -17.11
C SER A 311 -23.51 -3.18 -17.99
N ALA A 312 -23.10 -2.00 -18.47
CA ALA A 312 -21.95 -1.89 -19.35
C ALA A 312 -20.61 -1.87 -18.59
N ASN A 313 -19.50 -2.04 -19.32
CA ASN A 313 -18.17 -1.96 -18.73
C ASN A 313 -17.62 -0.54 -18.85
N TYR A 314 -16.99 -0.06 -17.79
CA TYR A 314 -16.44 1.28 -17.68
C TYR A 314 -15.00 1.23 -17.21
N ALA A 315 -14.18 2.13 -17.72
CA ALA A 315 -12.83 2.34 -17.20
C ALA A 315 -12.52 3.83 -17.04
N LEU A 316 -11.74 4.18 -16.01
CA LEU A 316 -11.25 5.55 -15.87
C LEU A 316 -10.11 5.80 -16.85
N ALA A 317 -10.18 6.91 -17.58
CA ALA A 317 -9.09 7.35 -18.45
C ALA A 317 -8.04 8.19 -17.69
N THR A 318 -8.47 8.84 -16.62
CA THR A 318 -7.69 9.78 -15.79
C THR A 318 -8.32 9.87 -14.39
N ASN A 319 -7.66 10.58 -13.47
CA ASN A 319 -8.25 10.95 -12.19
C ASN A 319 -9.46 11.86 -12.41
N ILE A 320 -10.57 11.57 -11.74
CA ILE A 320 -11.81 12.35 -11.80
C ILE A 320 -11.95 13.17 -10.52
N ASP A 321 -12.09 14.48 -10.64
CA ASP A 321 -12.58 15.31 -9.54
C ASP A 321 -14.10 15.46 -9.65
N ALA A 322 -14.83 14.86 -8.70
CA ALA A 322 -16.28 14.86 -8.66
C ALA A 322 -16.87 16.09 -7.95
N SER A 323 -16.05 17.06 -7.53
CA SER A 323 -16.49 18.29 -6.83
C SER A 323 -17.52 19.13 -7.60
N SER A 324 -17.56 19.01 -8.93
CA SER A 324 -18.58 19.67 -9.76
C SER A 324 -19.98 19.05 -9.65
N ILE A 325 -20.12 17.88 -9.02
CA ILE A 325 -21.39 17.19 -8.79
C ILE A 325 -21.82 17.47 -7.36
N SER A 326 -22.83 18.32 -7.17
CA SER A 326 -23.30 18.72 -5.84
C SER A 326 -23.90 17.55 -5.03
N ASN A 327 -24.58 16.63 -5.71
CA ASN A 327 -25.06 15.39 -5.11
C ASN A 327 -25.08 14.29 -6.18
N PHE A 328 -24.18 13.31 -6.05
CA PHE A 328 -24.09 12.21 -6.98
C PHE A 328 -25.25 11.24 -6.77
N THR A 329 -25.92 10.85 -7.85
CA THR A 329 -26.98 9.83 -7.81
C THR A 329 -26.36 8.43 -7.88
N PRO A 330 -26.51 7.58 -6.84
CA PRO A 330 -25.95 6.23 -6.82
C PRO A 330 -26.42 5.34 -7.99
N VAL A 331 -25.54 4.48 -8.49
CA VAL A 331 -25.81 3.60 -9.65
C VAL A 331 -26.06 2.14 -9.23
N ALA A 332 -27.14 1.53 -9.72
CA ALA A 332 -27.40 0.10 -9.53
C ALA A 332 -26.64 -0.74 -10.57
N PHE A 333 -25.39 -1.10 -10.27
CA PHE A 333 -24.40 -1.58 -11.22
C PHE A 333 -24.39 -3.11 -11.40
N SER A 334 -24.23 -3.57 -12.63
CA SER A 334 -24.14 -5.00 -12.97
C SER A 334 -23.02 -5.35 -13.96
N GLY A 335 -22.27 -4.36 -14.44
CA GLY A 335 -21.15 -4.53 -15.36
C GLY A 335 -19.78 -4.61 -14.68
N ASN A 336 -18.71 -4.25 -15.42
CA ASN A 336 -17.35 -4.20 -14.91
C ASN A 336 -16.84 -2.75 -14.82
N PHE A 337 -16.29 -2.35 -13.68
CA PHE A 337 -15.70 -1.03 -13.46
C PHE A 337 -14.22 -1.18 -13.14
N ASP A 338 -13.35 -0.74 -14.05
CA ASP A 338 -11.91 -0.76 -13.84
C ASP A 338 -11.37 0.68 -13.67
N GLY A 339 -10.92 1.02 -12.47
CA GLY A 339 -10.31 2.31 -12.22
C GLY A 339 -8.95 2.47 -12.93
N LEU A 340 -8.33 1.40 -13.44
CA LEU A 340 -6.99 1.40 -14.03
C LEU A 340 -5.94 2.11 -13.13
N ASN A 341 -6.14 2.02 -11.81
CA ASN A 341 -5.40 2.70 -10.74
C ASN A 341 -5.56 4.23 -10.68
N TYR A 342 -6.54 4.80 -11.38
CA TYR A 342 -6.95 6.20 -11.20
C TYR A 342 -7.89 6.38 -10.01
N ALA A 343 -7.98 7.63 -9.56
CA ALA A 343 -8.80 8.05 -8.44
C ALA A 343 -10.09 8.77 -8.87
N ILE A 344 -11.15 8.60 -8.09
CA ILE A 344 -12.30 9.50 -8.03
C ILE A 344 -12.17 10.30 -6.73
N ASN A 345 -12.03 11.62 -6.84
CA ASN A 345 -11.84 12.53 -5.71
C ASN A 345 -13.13 13.29 -5.41
N ASN A 346 -13.34 13.63 -4.14
CA ASN A 346 -14.35 14.58 -3.68
C ASN A 346 -15.79 14.22 -4.07
N LEU A 347 -16.10 12.91 -4.13
CA LEU A 347 -17.46 12.43 -4.39
C LEU A 347 -18.38 12.83 -3.23
N THR A 348 -19.47 13.53 -3.52
CA THR A 348 -20.51 13.83 -2.52
C THR A 348 -21.78 13.06 -2.84
N VAL A 349 -22.25 12.24 -1.90
CA VAL A 349 -23.53 11.54 -1.97
C VAL A 349 -24.34 11.88 -0.72
N ASN A 350 -25.53 12.42 -0.92
CA ASN A 350 -26.53 12.64 0.13
C ASN A 350 -27.82 11.96 -0.32
N ALA A 351 -27.97 10.71 0.10
CA ALA A 351 -29.10 9.85 -0.25
C ALA A 351 -30.13 9.86 0.89
N SER A 352 -31.35 10.28 0.59
CA SER A 352 -32.47 10.22 1.54
C SER A 352 -33.07 8.81 1.67
N GLY A 353 -32.69 7.88 0.80
CA GLY A 353 -33.16 6.50 0.77
C GLY A 353 -32.08 5.50 1.18
N ASN A 354 -32.40 4.22 1.01
CA ASN A 354 -31.46 3.13 1.26
C ASN A 354 -30.42 3.04 0.12
N ASN A 355 -29.30 2.36 0.38
CA ASN A 355 -28.26 2.04 -0.60
C ASN A 355 -27.49 3.28 -1.09
N ALA A 356 -26.82 3.96 -0.17
CA ALA A 356 -25.96 5.10 -0.48
C ALA A 356 -24.54 4.65 -0.85
N GLY A 357 -23.92 5.32 -1.83
CA GLY A 357 -22.55 5.12 -2.30
C GLY A 357 -22.35 5.58 -3.74
N LEU A 358 -21.14 5.40 -4.30
CA LEU A 358 -20.94 5.52 -5.76
C LEU A 358 -21.89 4.57 -6.50
N PHE A 359 -22.02 3.36 -5.98
CA PHE A 359 -22.99 2.37 -6.41
C PHE A 359 -24.07 2.21 -5.33
N SER A 360 -25.34 2.13 -5.72
CA SER A 360 -26.37 1.71 -4.79
C SER A 360 -26.26 0.20 -4.54
N THR A 361 -26.21 -0.58 -5.61
CA THR A 361 -26.08 -2.04 -5.55
C THR A 361 -25.09 -2.55 -6.58
N THR A 362 -24.42 -3.66 -6.30
CA THR A 362 -23.70 -4.45 -7.32
C THR A 362 -24.34 -5.84 -7.47
N SER A 363 -24.50 -6.33 -8.70
CA SER A 363 -24.96 -7.70 -8.95
C SER A 363 -23.87 -8.73 -8.64
N GLY A 364 -24.23 -10.02 -8.54
CA GLY A 364 -23.27 -11.11 -8.33
C GLY A 364 -22.23 -11.30 -9.45
N THR A 365 -22.48 -10.70 -10.62
CA THR A 365 -21.55 -10.72 -11.76
C THR A 365 -20.73 -9.44 -11.88
N ALA A 366 -21.07 -8.40 -11.11
CA ALA A 366 -20.42 -7.12 -11.20
C ALA A 366 -18.99 -7.20 -10.65
N THR A 367 -18.07 -6.48 -11.27
CA THR A 367 -16.71 -6.31 -10.77
C THR A 367 -16.37 -4.83 -10.63
N VAL A 368 -15.75 -4.45 -9.53
CA VAL A 368 -15.21 -3.11 -9.29
C VAL A 368 -13.77 -3.27 -8.85
N GLN A 369 -12.83 -2.71 -9.62
CA GLN A 369 -11.42 -2.95 -9.36
C GLN A 369 -10.51 -1.77 -9.65
N ASN A 370 -9.31 -1.81 -9.07
CA ASN A 370 -8.18 -0.90 -9.33
C ASN A 370 -8.57 0.58 -9.19
N LEU A 371 -9.29 0.91 -8.12
CA LEU A 371 -9.90 2.23 -7.93
C LEU A 371 -9.46 2.83 -6.59
N SER A 372 -9.13 4.12 -6.60
CA SER A 372 -9.09 4.92 -5.38
C SER A 372 -10.31 5.84 -5.32
N LEU A 373 -11.12 5.75 -4.27
CA LEU A 373 -12.19 6.69 -3.98
C LEU A 373 -11.74 7.58 -2.83
N ALA A 374 -11.24 8.76 -3.15
CA ALA A 374 -10.58 9.65 -2.21
C ALA A 374 -11.49 10.82 -1.78
N ASN A 375 -11.44 11.16 -0.50
CA ASN A 375 -12.18 12.27 0.11
C ASN A 375 -13.69 12.21 -0.21
N ALA A 376 -14.29 11.02 -0.19
CA ALA A 376 -15.72 10.87 -0.40
C ALA A 376 -16.51 11.33 0.84
N SER A 377 -17.61 12.04 0.63
CA SER A 377 -18.55 12.44 1.67
C SER A 377 -19.90 11.79 1.37
N VAL A 378 -20.21 10.69 2.06
CA VAL A 378 -21.43 9.92 1.86
C VAL A 378 -22.31 9.99 3.10
N THR A 379 -23.53 10.49 2.93
CA THR A 379 -24.59 10.46 3.93
C THR A 379 -25.77 9.66 3.38
N GLY A 380 -26.27 8.70 4.15
CA GLY A 380 -27.38 7.84 3.75
C GLY A 380 -28.32 7.51 4.91
N HIS A 381 -29.50 6.96 4.59
CA HIS A 381 -30.44 6.53 5.61
C HIS A 381 -30.10 5.13 6.16
N ALA A 382 -30.24 4.09 5.33
CA ALA A 382 -29.90 2.68 5.60
C ALA A 382 -29.04 2.11 4.46
N THR A 383 -28.30 1.02 4.72
CA THR A 383 -27.30 0.43 3.80
C THR A 383 -26.38 1.47 3.14
N VAL A 384 -25.41 1.96 3.90
CA VAL A 384 -24.53 3.07 3.51
C VAL A 384 -23.10 2.57 3.37
N GLY A 385 -22.48 2.78 2.20
CA GLY A 385 -21.05 2.59 1.99
C GLY A 385 -20.50 3.65 1.06
N ALA A 386 -19.24 4.06 1.20
CA ALA A 386 -18.70 5.08 0.29
C ALA A 386 -18.68 4.58 -1.16
N LEU A 387 -18.27 3.32 -1.35
CA LEU A 387 -18.22 2.70 -2.66
C LEU A 387 -19.58 2.12 -3.05
N VAL A 388 -20.21 1.36 -2.15
CA VAL A 388 -21.44 0.63 -2.48
C VAL A 388 -22.39 0.51 -1.29
N GLY A 389 -23.68 0.68 -1.52
CA GLY A 389 -24.69 0.37 -0.50
C GLY A 389 -24.78 -1.14 -0.21
N ASN A 390 -25.13 -1.93 -1.22
CA ASN A 390 -25.25 -3.39 -1.15
C ASN A 390 -24.39 -4.09 -2.21
N ASN A 391 -23.41 -4.89 -1.78
CA ASN A 391 -22.49 -5.61 -2.65
C ASN A 391 -22.84 -7.09 -2.76
N ALA A 392 -23.18 -7.57 -3.97
CA ALA A 392 -23.17 -9.01 -4.27
C ALA A 392 -21.99 -9.42 -5.17
N GLY A 393 -21.30 -8.45 -5.77
CA GLY A 393 -20.22 -8.67 -6.74
C GLY A 393 -18.83 -8.81 -6.14
N THR A 394 -17.82 -8.64 -7.00
CA THR A 394 -16.40 -8.65 -6.60
C THR A 394 -15.85 -7.23 -6.52
N ILE A 395 -15.25 -6.89 -5.38
CA ILE A 395 -14.50 -5.64 -5.17
C ILE A 395 -13.04 -6.01 -4.95
N LYS A 396 -12.15 -5.50 -5.80
CA LYS A 396 -10.74 -5.90 -5.76
C LYS A 396 -9.77 -4.73 -5.94
N ASN A 397 -8.74 -4.64 -5.11
CA ASN A 397 -7.73 -3.59 -5.24
C ASN A 397 -8.38 -2.19 -5.22
N VAL A 398 -9.16 -1.93 -4.16
CA VAL A 398 -9.89 -0.68 -3.99
C VAL A 398 -9.47 0.00 -2.70
N THR A 399 -9.27 1.32 -2.76
CA THR A 399 -8.96 2.15 -1.59
C THR A 399 -10.04 3.21 -1.41
N VAL A 400 -10.49 3.42 -0.18
CA VAL A 400 -11.53 4.40 0.16
C VAL A 400 -11.04 5.34 1.27
N SER A 401 -11.28 6.65 1.13
CA SER A 401 -11.07 7.65 2.18
C SER A 401 -12.21 8.68 2.23
N GLY A 402 -12.31 9.41 3.34
CA GLY A 402 -13.33 10.44 3.55
C GLY A 402 -14.23 10.15 4.75
N THR A 403 -15.52 10.45 4.65
CA THR A 403 -16.50 10.30 5.72
C THR A 403 -17.77 9.60 5.23
N VAL A 404 -18.19 8.57 5.96
CA VAL A 404 -19.46 7.86 5.73
C VAL A 404 -20.34 8.05 6.96
N SER A 405 -21.55 8.56 6.77
CA SER A 405 -22.51 8.79 7.84
C SER A 405 -23.84 8.12 7.52
N GLY A 406 -24.34 7.32 8.45
CA GLY A 406 -25.64 6.67 8.36
C GLY A 406 -26.51 6.94 9.58
N THR A 407 -27.82 6.84 9.38
CA THR A 407 -28.83 7.09 10.43
C THR A 407 -29.59 5.83 10.87
N ASN A 408 -29.30 4.67 10.29
CA ASN A 408 -30.06 3.43 10.48
C ASN A 408 -29.16 2.19 10.24
N THR A 409 -29.79 1.03 9.98
CA THR A 409 -29.28 -0.34 9.98
C THR A 409 -27.82 -0.58 9.54
N GLU A 410 -27.45 -0.65 8.26
CA GLU A 410 -26.10 -1.11 7.86
C GLU A 410 -25.20 0.02 7.38
N ILE A 411 -24.06 0.24 8.04
CA ILE A 411 -23.12 1.32 7.71
C ILE A 411 -21.69 0.77 7.64
N GLY A 412 -21.04 0.91 6.49
CA GLY A 412 -19.65 0.52 6.28
C GLY A 412 -18.82 1.61 5.61
N GLY A 413 -17.51 1.63 5.84
CA GLY A 413 -16.64 2.57 5.11
C GLY A 413 -16.63 2.31 3.60
N VAL A 414 -16.68 1.04 3.18
CA VAL A 414 -16.69 0.64 1.77
C VAL A 414 -18.08 0.18 1.34
N ALA A 415 -18.66 -0.76 2.08
CA ALA A 415 -19.94 -1.37 1.76
C ALA A 415 -20.90 -1.35 2.96
N GLY A 416 -22.17 -0.98 2.77
CA GLY A 416 -23.17 -1.15 3.84
C GLY A 416 -23.43 -2.62 4.12
N TYR A 417 -23.87 -3.34 3.10
CA TYR A 417 -24.18 -4.77 3.12
C TYR A 417 -23.32 -5.54 2.11
N ASN A 418 -22.82 -6.72 2.45
CA ASN A 418 -21.98 -7.54 1.58
C ASN A 418 -22.42 -9.03 1.55
N THR A 419 -22.67 -9.55 0.36
CA THR A 419 -22.73 -11.00 0.05
C THR A 419 -21.66 -11.45 -0.93
N GLY A 420 -20.91 -10.50 -1.50
CA GLY A 420 -19.88 -10.76 -2.49
C GLY A 420 -18.48 -10.97 -1.89
N SER A 421 -17.46 -10.76 -2.73
CA SER A 421 -16.04 -10.91 -2.37
C SER A 421 -15.34 -9.56 -2.31
N LEU A 422 -14.59 -9.31 -1.24
CA LEU A 422 -13.70 -8.16 -1.07
C LEU A 422 -12.26 -8.67 -0.94
N ASP A 423 -11.41 -8.33 -1.89
CA ASP A 423 -9.99 -8.71 -1.88
C ASP A 423 -9.08 -7.49 -2.06
N ARG A 424 -8.11 -7.31 -1.16
CA ARG A 424 -7.17 -6.18 -1.19
C ARG A 424 -7.91 -4.83 -1.13
N VAL A 425 -8.84 -4.72 -0.20
CA VAL A 425 -9.65 -3.51 -0.01
C VAL A 425 -9.16 -2.73 1.20
N THR A 426 -8.89 -1.45 1.03
CA THR A 426 -8.46 -0.57 2.14
C THR A 426 -9.44 0.56 2.39
N SER A 427 -9.64 0.92 3.66
CA SER A 427 -10.51 2.03 4.06
C SER A 427 -9.87 2.86 5.16
N SER A 428 -9.68 4.15 4.88
CA SER A 428 -9.33 5.18 5.87
C SER A 428 -10.51 6.10 6.18
N ALA A 429 -11.70 5.76 5.69
CA ALA A 429 -12.89 6.56 5.90
C ALA A 429 -13.33 6.55 7.37
N THR A 430 -13.66 7.73 7.91
CA THR A 430 -14.33 7.83 9.21
C THR A 430 -15.79 7.43 9.04
N VAL A 431 -16.25 6.47 9.84
CA VAL A 431 -17.61 5.94 9.79
C VAL A 431 -18.39 6.43 11.00
N ASN A 432 -19.51 7.12 10.77
CA ASN A 432 -20.37 7.67 11.80
C ASN A 432 -21.76 7.02 11.77
N GLY A 433 -22.10 6.28 12.81
CA GLY A 433 -23.44 5.76 13.05
C GLY A 433 -24.19 6.66 14.04
N THR A 434 -25.17 7.43 13.56
CA THR A 434 -26.00 8.26 14.44
C THR A 434 -27.22 7.52 14.97
N GLY A 435 -27.69 6.53 14.21
CA GLY A 435 -28.73 5.57 14.58
C GLY A 435 -30.10 6.14 14.94
N ILE A 436 -31.08 5.24 15.10
CA ILE A 436 -32.40 5.53 15.69
C ILE A 436 -32.56 4.60 16.89
N SER A 437 -33.01 5.14 18.03
CA SER A 437 -33.26 4.36 19.23
C SER A 437 -34.21 3.19 18.95
N GLY A 438 -33.74 1.95 19.17
CA GLY A 438 -34.55 0.72 19.04
C GLY A 438 -34.44 0.00 17.69
N ALA A 439 -33.55 0.42 16.79
CA ALA A 439 -33.20 -0.31 15.57
C ALA A 439 -31.92 -1.15 15.77
N SER A 440 -31.79 -2.26 15.04
CA SER A 440 -30.54 -3.03 14.98
C SER A 440 -29.58 -2.40 13.96
N ASP A 441 -28.66 -1.55 14.43
CA ASP A 441 -27.61 -1.01 13.55
C ASP A 441 -26.31 -1.86 13.61
N TYR A 442 -25.74 -2.03 12.43
CA TYR A 442 -24.54 -2.77 12.09
C TYR A 442 -23.53 -1.80 11.52
N VAL A 443 -22.50 -1.46 12.31
CA VAL A 443 -21.53 -0.43 11.93
C VAL A 443 -20.14 -1.05 11.87
N GLY A 444 -19.50 -0.93 10.71
CA GLY A 444 -18.14 -1.40 10.49
C GLY A 444 -17.26 -0.40 9.76
N GLY A 445 -15.95 -0.40 10.01
CA GLY A 445 -15.03 0.48 9.27
C GLY A 445 -14.82 0.05 7.80
N LEU A 446 -15.04 -1.22 7.47
CA LEU A 446 -15.07 -1.75 6.10
C LEU A 446 -16.51 -2.03 5.65
N VAL A 447 -17.22 -2.87 6.40
CA VAL A 447 -18.56 -3.37 6.05
C VAL A 447 -19.50 -3.31 7.25
N GLY A 448 -20.73 -2.83 7.08
CA GLY A 448 -21.74 -2.90 8.16
C GLY A 448 -22.14 -4.35 8.46
N TYR A 449 -22.73 -5.01 7.48
CA TYR A 449 -23.21 -6.39 7.57
C TYR A 449 -22.63 -7.26 6.44
N SER A 450 -22.03 -8.41 6.74
CA SER A 450 -21.49 -9.33 5.73
C SER A 450 -22.00 -10.75 5.92
N THR A 451 -22.65 -11.32 4.89
CA THR A 451 -23.12 -12.72 4.92
C THR A 451 -22.73 -13.54 3.69
N GLY A 452 -22.24 -14.77 3.88
CA GLY A 452 -21.88 -15.70 2.81
C GLY A 452 -20.71 -15.28 1.91
N GLY A 453 -20.10 -14.11 2.17
CA GLY A 453 -19.01 -13.55 1.39
C GLY A 453 -17.61 -14.03 1.80
N SER A 454 -16.61 -13.59 1.06
CA SER A 454 -15.18 -13.74 1.41
C SER A 454 -14.52 -12.37 1.52
N ILE A 455 -13.75 -12.16 2.58
CA ILE A 455 -13.01 -10.93 2.81
C ILE A 455 -11.55 -11.30 3.06
N SER A 456 -10.67 -10.89 2.16
CA SER A 456 -9.24 -11.19 2.23
C SER A 456 -8.39 -9.95 2.02
N ASN A 457 -7.26 -9.88 2.73
CA ASN A 457 -6.28 -8.82 2.54
C ASN A 457 -6.87 -7.40 2.75
N ALA A 458 -7.86 -7.27 3.65
CA ALA A 458 -8.52 -6.01 3.89
C ALA A 458 -7.84 -5.22 5.02
N SER A 459 -7.80 -3.89 4.93
CA SER A 459 -7.19 -3.04 5.95
C SER A 459 -8.03 -1.80 6.23
N VAL A 460 -8.32 -1.53 7.50
CA VAL A 460 -9.05 -0.35 7.94
C VAL A 460 -8.22 0.46 8.93
N SER A 461 -8.18 1.78 8.74
CA SER A 461 -7.54 2.74 9.65
C SER A 461 -8.44 3.90 10.07
N GLY A 462 -9.59 4.09 9.41
CA GLY A 462 -10.56 5.11 9.78
C GLY A 462 -11.27 4.79 11.10
N ALA A 463 -11.63 5.82 11.86
CA ALA A 463 -12.34 5.65 13.12
C ALA A 463 -13.81 5.28 12.89
N VAL A 464 -14.37 4.48 13.81
CA VAL A 464 -15.79 4.12 13.86
C VAL A 464 -16.41 4.80 15.08
N ASN A 465 -17.34 5.72 14.85
CA ASN A 465 -18.00 6.49 15.91
C ASN A 465 -19.51 6.20 15.89
N VAL A 466 -20.07 5.77 17.01
CA VAL A 466 -21.49 5.40 17.11
C VAL A 466 -22.14 6.07 18.32
N ALA A 467 -23.28 6.75 18.11
CA ALA A 467 -23.88 7.66 19.08
C ALA A 467 -25.24 7.22 19.68
N ALA A 468 -25.86 6.15 19.19
CA ALA A 468 -27.19 5.69 19.63
C ALA A 468 -27.18 4.25 20.22
N HIS A 469 -28.34 3.63 20.44
CA HIS A 469 -28.54 2.44 21.28
C HIS A 469 -28.82 1.14 20.49
N ASN A 470 -28.23 -0.01 20.92
CA ASN A 470 -28.42 -1.42 20.47
C ASN A 470 -27.66 -1.90 19.21
N TYR A 471 -26.33 -1.90 19.22
CA TYR A 471 -25.54 -2.09 17.99
C TYR A 471 -24.50 -3.21 17.96
N TYR A 472 -24.29 -3.71 16.75
CA TYR A 472 -23.17 -4.55 16.36
C TYR A 472 -22.09 -3.65 15.76
N ILE A 473 -21.04 -3.38 16.53
CA ILE A 473 -20.02 -2.39 16.18
C ILE A 473 -18.68 -3.08 16.02
N GLY A 474 -18.08 -2.97 14.84
CA GLY A 474 -16.76 -3.51 14.57
C GLY A 474 -15.79 -2.49 13.97
N GLY A 475 -14.52 -2.57 14.32
CA GLY A 475 -13.49 -1.78 13.62
C GLY A 475 -13.37 -2.18 12.14
N LEU A 476 -13.54 -3.46 11.80
CA LEU A 476 -13.62 -3.96 10.42
C LEU A 476 -15.09 -4.15 10.00
N ILE A 477 -15.85 -4.96 10.74
CA ILE A 477 -17.20 -5.39 10.34
C ILE A 477 -18.17 -5.35 11.53
N GLY A 478 -19.37 -4.78 11.36
CA GLY A 478 -20.40 -4.83 12.41
C GLY A 478 -20.84 -6.25 12.73
N TYR A 479 -21.44 -6.93 11.75
CA TYR A 479 -21.90 -8.33 11.85
C TYR A 479 -21.37 -9.19 10.70
N SER A 480 -20.93 -10.41 11.00
CA SER A 480 -20.42 -11.33 9.97
C SER A 480 -20.71 -12.81 10.22
N ASP A 481 -21.09 -13.54 9.17
CA ASP A 481 -20.95 -15.01 9.08
C ASP A 481 -19.96 -15.44 7.97
N SER A 482 -19.19 -14.47 7.45
CA SER A 482 -18.34 -14.62 6.26
C SER A 482 -16.97 -15.22 6.60
N THR A 483 -16.24 -15.67 5.57
CA THR A 483 -14.84 -16.09 5.74
C THR A 483 -13.90 -14.90 5.65
N ILE A 484 -13.09 -14.69 6.69
CA ILE A 484 -12.21 -13.52 6.82
C ILE A 484 -10.76 -13.99 7.04
N SER A 485 -9.86 -13.45 6.22
CA SER A 485 -8.44 -13.80 6.30
C SER A 485 -7.51 -12.61 6.04
N ASN A 486 -6.31 -12.64 6.63
CA ASN A 486 -5.23 -11.69 6.32
C ASN A 486 -5.65 -10.22 6.43
N SER A 487 -6.52 -9.88 7.39
CA SER A 487 -7.18 -8.59 7.46
C SER A 487 -6.88 -7.83 8.75
N ALA A 488 -6.93 -6.50 8.70
CA ALA A 488 -6.45 -5.64 9.77
C ALA A 488 -7.43 -4.50 10.08
N ALA A 489 -7.65 -4.22 11.37
CA ALA A 489 -8.35 -3.04 11.86
C ALA A 489 -7.45 -2.24 12.81
N THR A 490 -7.17 -0.99 12.46
CA THR A 490 -6.24 -0.12 13.21
C THR A 490 -6.88 1.20 13.65
N GLY A 491 -8.07 1.52 13.12
CA GLY A 491 -8.86 2.67 13.55
C GLY A 491 -9.53 2.44 14.89
N ASN A 492 -9.73 3.52 15.64
CA ASN A 492 -10.38 3.48 16.94
C ASN A 492 -11.89 3.23 16.80
N VAL A 493 -12.46 2.46 17.74
CA VAL A 493 -13.89 2.22 17.85
C VAL A 493 -14.41 2.96 19.09
N ASN A 494 -15.33 3.90 18.87
CA ASN A 494 -15.94 4.73 19.89
C ASN A 494 -17.46 4.53 19.88
N ALA A 495 -17.97 3.72 20.80
CA ALA A 495 -19.39 3.48 21.01
C ALA A 495 -19.87 4.25 22.25
N VAL A 496 -20.77 5.23 22.08
CA VAL A 496 -21.30 6.01 23.21
C VAL A 496 -22.20 5.16 24.11
N PHE A 497 -23.00 4.29 23.51
CA PHE A 497 -23.81 3.29 24.21
C PHE A 497 -23.36 1.91 23.70
N GLY A 498 -22.97 1.03 24.62
CA GLY A 498 -22.46 -0.29 24.28
C GLY A 498 -23.54 -1.22 23.74
N GLY A 499 -23.09 -2.35 23.21
CA GLY A 499 -23.90 -3.45 22.70
C GLY A 499 -22.94 -4.61 22.46
N TYR A 500 -22.76 -5.00 21.20
CA TYR A 500 -21.74 -5.97 20.79
C TYR A 500 -20.60 -5.24 20.08
N THR A 501 -19.56 -4.86 20.82
CA THR A 501 -18.46 -4.04 20.28
C THR A 501 -17.17 -4.84 20.17
N GLY A 502 -16.58 -4.87 18.97
CA GLY A 502 -15.26 -5.45 18.73
C GLY A 502 -14.32 -4.47 18.02
N GLY A 503 -13.04 -4.49 18.35
CA GLY A 503 -12.02 -3.77 17.56
C GLY A 503 -11.86 -4.30 16.13
N PHE A 504 -12.36 -5.50 15.84
CA PHE A 504 -12.38 -6.12 14.51
C PHE A 504 -13.80 -6.44 14.06
N ILE A 505 -14.54 -7.30 14.76
CA ILE A 505 -15.93 -7.66 14.43
C ILE A 505 -16.83 -7.44 15.65
N GLY A 506 -17.99 -6.81 15.49
CA GLY A 506 -18.97 -6.72 16.59
C GLY A 506 -19.53 -8.09 16.97
N TYR A 507 -20.13 -8.78 16.00
CA TYR A 507 -20.69 -10.12 16.17
C TYR A 507 -20.35 -11.04 15.00
N ALA A 508 -19.60 -12.11 15.30
CA ALA A 508 -19.24 -13.15 14.35
C ALA A 508 -20.18 -14.34 14.52
N ALA A 509 -21.22 -14.44 13.70
CA ALA A 509 -22.26 -15.46 13.76
C ALA A 509 -21.85 -16.83 13.18
N GLY A 510 -20.71 -16.88 12.49
CA GLY A 510 -20.21 -18.08 11.83
C GLY A 510 -19.02 -17.77 10.93
N GLY A 511 -18.77 -18.62 9.93
CA GLY A 511 -17.62 -18.46 9.03
C GLY A 511 -16.30 -18.84 9.70
N THR A 512 -15.21 -18.18 9.31
CA THR A 512 -13.88 -18.36 9.93
C THR A 512 -13.12 -17.04 9.98
N VAL A 513 -12.30 -16.85 11.01
CA VAL A 513 -11.40 -15.70 11.13
C VAL A 513 -9.97 -16.20 11.28
N SER A 514 -9.10 -15.82 10.35
CA SER A 514 -7.72 -16.30 10.34
C SER A 514 -6.70 -15.21 9.99
N ALA A 515 -5.50 -15.31 10.54
CA ALA A 515 -4.37 -14.44 10.18
C ALA A 515 -4.71 -12.93 10.24
N SER A 516 -5.55 -12.52 11.19
CA SER A 516 -6.15 -11.18 11.22
C SER A 516 -5.92 -10.50 12.55
N TYR A 517 -5.94 -9.16 12.58
CA TYR A 517 -5.62 -8.44 13.81
C TYR A 517 -6.34 -7.11 13.99
N ALA A 518 -6.45 -6.68 15.25
CA ALA A 518 -6.93 -5.36 15.63
C ALA A 518 -5.94 -4.64 16.57
N THR A 519 -5.69 -3.36 16.30
CA THR A 519 -4.79 -2.53 17.13
C THR A 519 -5.39 -1.20 17.57
N GLY A 520 -6.52 -0.79 16.99
CA GLY A 520 -7.24 0.41 17.41
C GLY A 520 -7.83 0.26 18.81
N SER A 521 -7.94 1.37 19.54
CA SER A 521 -8.57 1.35 20.87
C SER A 521 -10.07 1.13 20.76
N VAL A 522 -10.64 0.39 21.71
CA VAL A 522 -12.09 0.20 21.84
C VAL A 522 -12.57 0.94 23.09
N THR A 523 -13.46 1.90 22.90
CA THR A 523 -14.17 2.59 23.97
C THR A 523 -15.66 2.34 23.82
N ALA A 524 -16.30 1.78 24.85
CA ALA A 524 -17.74 1.58 24.86
C ALA A 524 -18.36 2.10 26.16
N GLY A 525 -19.42 2.89 26.02
CA GLY A 525 -20.24 3.37 27.13
C GLY A 525 -21.28 2.35 27.59
N ASP A 526 -22.15 2.80 28.48
CA ASP A 526 -23.05 1.96 29.27
C ASP A 526 -24.38 1.69 28.55
N TYR A 527 -24.70 0.42 28.36
CA TYR A 527 -26.04 -0.05 28.02
C TYR A 527 -26.24 -1.47 28.61
N GLY A 528 -27.45 -1.80 29.05
CA GLY A 528 -27.68 -3.14 29.62
C GLY A 528 -27.38 -4.24 28.59
N TYR A 529 -26.65 -5.29 29.01
CA TYR A 529 -26.32 -6.51 28.24
C TYR A 529 -25.21 -6.40 27.16
N ASP A 530 -24.09 -5.74 27.47
CA ASP A 530 -23.02 -5.51 26.49
C ASP A 530 -21.85 -6.52 26.51
N ASP A 531 -21.46 -7.05 25.34
CA ASP A 531 -20.30 -7.93 25.16
C ASP A 531 -19.24 -7.24 24.29
N ASN A 532 -18.13 -6.85 24.91
CA ASN A 532 -17.16 -5.94 24.30
C ASN A 532 -15.74 -6.51 24.32
N ALA A 533 -14.98 -6.32 23.24
CA ALA A 533 -13.59 -6.72 23.20
C ALA A 533 -12.71 -5.95 22.21
N GLY A 534 -11.39 -6.13 22.35
CA GLY A 534 -10.40 -5.58 21.44
C GLY A 534 -10.37 -6.23 20.06
N PHE A 535 -10.95 -7.43 19.86
CA PHE A 535 -11.06 -8.08 18.54
C PHE A 535 -12.52 -8.40 18.19
N ILE A 536 -13.18 -9.35 18.86
CA ILE A 536 -14.56 -9.75 18.57
C ILE A 536 -15.46 -9.60 19.80
N GLY A 537 -16.59 -8.89 19.70
CA GLY A 537 -17.56 -8.80 20.79
C GLY A 537 -18.14 -10.18 21.14
N VAL A 538 -18.89 -10.77 20.20
CA VAL A 538 -19.44 -12.14 20.33
C VAL A 538 -18.96 -13.03 19.19
N ASN A 539 -18.48 -14.23 19.52
CA ASN A 539 -17.84 -15.14 18.58
C ASN A 539 -18.49 -16.53 18.51
N TYR A 540 -18.97 -16.88 17.31
CA TYR A 540 -19.35 -18.23 16.89
C TYR A 540 -18.43 -18.77 15.78
N ALA A 541 -17.42 -18.01 15.35
CA ALA A 541 -16.48 -18.38 14.31
C ALA A 541 -15.20 -18.98 14.90
N PRO A 542 -14.60 -20.04 14.32
CA PRO A 542 -13.26 -20.45 14.68
C PRO A 542 -12.25 -19.32 14.42
N ILE A 543 -11.43 -19.01 15.41
CA ILE A 543 -10.37 -17.98 15.32
C ILE A 543 -9.01 -18.67 15.31
N THR A 544 -8.17 -18.33 14.33
CA THR A 544 -6.79 -18.84 14.27
C THR A 544 -5.77 -17.78 13.89
N ASN A 545 -4.55 -17.85 14.42
CA ASN A 545 -3.44 -16.96 14.03
C ASN A 545 -3.79 -15.47 14.09
N SER A 546 -4.61 -15.06 15.07
CA SER A 546 -5.19 -13.72 15.12
C SER A 546 -4.90 -13.04 16.44
N TYR A 547 -4.89 -11.71 16.45
CA TYR A 547 -4.50 -10.98 17.65
C TYR A 547 -5.10 -9.60 17.85
N SER A 548 -5.03 -9.12 19.09
CA SER A 548 -5.42 -7.76 19.48
C SER A 548 -4.38 -7.09 20.36
N THR A 549 -4.18 -5.79 20.18
CA THR A 549 -3.24 -5.01 21.01
C THR A 549 -3.80 -3.67 21.49
N GLY A 550 -4.92 -3.22 20.95
CA GLY A 550 -5.54 -1.94 21.30
C GLY A 550 -6.09 -1.93 22.72
N THR A 551 -6.06 -0.77 23.39
CA THR A 551 -6.65 -0.65 24.74
C THR A 551 -8.16 -0.79 24.70
N VAL A 552 -8.74 -1.48 25.68
CA VAL A 552 -10.19 -1.68 25.83
C VAL A 552 -10.65 -0.93 27.08
N THR A 553 -11.44 0.12 26.92
CA THR A 553 -11.95 0.96 28.02
C THR A 553 -13.48 0.94 28.03
N LEU A 554 -14.07 0.41 29.10
CA LEU A 554 -15.51 0.15 29.17
C LEU A 554 -16.09 0.80 30.43
N ALA A 555 -17.24 1.46 30.30
CA ALA A 555 -17.98 2.00 31.44
C ALA A 555 -18.74 0.88 32.20
N GLN A 556 -19.49 0.04 31.48
CA GLN A 556 -20.08 -1.20 31.99
C GLN A 556 -20.09 -2.23 30.85
N SER A 557 -20.04 -3.52 31.19
CA SER A 557 -20.14 -4.61 30.21
C SER A 557 -20.42 -5.92 30.93
N TRP A 558 -21.15 -6.83 30.30
CA TRP A 558 -21.37 -8.17 30.84
C TRP A 558 -20.15 -9.05 30.66
N TYR A 559 -19.64 -9.13 29.43
CA TYR A 559 -18.45 -9.91 29.11
C TYR A 559 -17.44 -9.05 28.38
N SER A 560 -16.23 -8.98 28.94
CA SER A 560 -15.16 -8.14 28.42
C SER A 560 -13.89 -8.93 28.15
N GLY A 561 -13.37 -8.84 26.93
CA GLY A 561 -12.17 -9.56 26.52
C GLY A 561 -11.13 -8.68 25.85
N GLY A 562 -9.86 -9.07 25.94
CA GLY A 562 -8.83 -8.44 25.10
C GLY A 562 -8.99 -8.86 23.65
N LEU A 563 -9.21 -10.16 23.40
CA LEU A 563 -9.53 -10.72 22.10
C LEU A 563 -11.05 -10.89 21.93
N VAL A 564 -11.73 -11.65 22.78
CA VAL A 564 -13.15 -11.98 22.60
C VAL A 564 -14.00 -11.67 23.83
N GLY A 565 -15.14 -11.00 23.68
CA GLY A 565 -16.06 -10.74 24.79
C GLY A 565 -16.72 -12.04 25.24
N GLN A 566 -17.54 -12.62 24.36
CA GLN A 566 -18.18 -13.92 24.54
C GLN A 566 -17.79 -14.91 23.43
N ASN A 567 -17.36 -16.12 23.80
CA ASN A 567 -16.90 -17.13 22.86
C ASN A 567 -17.73 -18.43 22.91
N HIS A 568 -18.07 -18.94 21.72
CA HIS A 568 -18.77 -20.21 21.50
C HIS A 568 -18.00 -21.19 20.59
N ALA A 569 -16.83 -20.80 20.06
CA ALA A 569 -16.08 -21.56 19.07
C ALA A 569 -14.61 -21.78 19.48
N ASN A 570 -13.87 -22.58 18.73
CA ASN A 570 -12.46 -22.83 19.05
C ASN A 570 -11.59 -21.59 18.74
N ILE A 571 -10.67 -21.27 19.64
CA ILE A 571 -9.64 -20.25 19.42
C ILE A 571 -8.27 -20.92 19.51
N GLY A 572 -7.52 -20.84 18.41
CA GLY A 572 -6.21 -21.46 18.27
C GLY A 572 -5.12 -20.45 17.92
N ASN A 573 -3.90 -20.61 18.43
CA ASN A 573 -2.72 -19.85 18.00
C ASN A 573 -2.96 -18.34 17.96
N SER A 574 -3.62 -17.77 18.98
CA SER A 574 -4.13 -16.39 18.96
C SER A 574 -3.87 -15.71 20.29
N TYR A 575 -3.74 -14.38 20.30
CA TYR A 575 -3.33 -13.68 21.53
C TYR A 575 -3.91 -12.29 21.68
N SER A 576 -3.83 -11.77 22.90
CA SER A 576 -4.10 -10.36 23.18
C SER A 576 -3.01 -9.75 24.06
N SER A 577 -2.55 -8.56 23.69
CA SER A 577 -1.76 -7.68 24.56
C SER A 577 -2.52 -6.44 25.00
N SER A 578 -3.83 -6.41 24.76
CA SER A 578 -4.72 -5.32 25.10
C SER A 578 -4.79 -5.09 26.60
N ASN A 579 -4.54 -3.86 27.06
CA ASN A 579 -4.90 -3.47 28.42
C ASN A 579 -6.40 -3.25 28.50
N ILE A 580 -7.05 -3.89 29.47
CA ILE A 580 -8.49 -3.84 29.67
C ILE A 580 -8.78 -3.09 30.95
N THR A 581 -9.60 -2.05 30.86
CA THR A 581 -10.10 -1.30 32.02
C THR A 581 -11.61 -1.23 31.95
N VAL A 582 -12.26 -1.83 32.95
CA VAL A 582 -13.70 -1.69 33.18
C VAL A 582 -13.89 -0.80 34.40
N SER A 583 -14.53 0.35 34.20
CA SER A 583 -14.76 1.37 35.22
C SER A 583 -16.24 1.42 35.57
N SER A 584 -16.69 0.51 36.43
CA SER A 584 -18.11 0.45 36.79
C SER A 584 -18.54 1.70 37.57
N GLY A 585 -19.38 2.52 36.94
CA GLY A 585 -20.03 3.71 37.51
C GLY A 585 -21.54 3.55 37.62
N PRO A 586 -22.26 4.49 38.26
CA PRO A 586 -23.73 4.47 38.25
C PRO A 586 -24.24 4.56 36.80
N ALA A 587 -25.35 3.86 36.51
CA ALA A 587 -25.93 3.80 35.18
C ALA A 587 -26.11 5.20 34.59
N ALA A 588 -25.59 5.43 33.39
CA ALA A 588 -25.73 6.70 32.67
C ALA A 588 -27.13 6.78 32.03
N GLY A 589 -28.19 6.73 32.85
CA GLY A 589 -29.56 6.78 32.36
C GLY A 589 -30.60 6.14 33.26
N GLY A 590 -30.87 6.75 34.43
CA GLY A 590 -32.19 6.82 35.10
C GLY A 590 -33.06 5.57 35.36
N ASP A 591 -32.76 4.36 34.89
CA ASP A 591 -33.64 3.19 35.02
C ASP A 591 -33.52 2.48 36.37
N GLY A 592 -32.51 2.86 37.18
CA GLY A 592 -32.30 2.33 38.52
C GLY A 592 -31.89 0.85 38.56
N SER A 593 -31.63 0.20 37.42
CA SER A 593 -31.15 -1.17 37.34
C SER A 593 -29.63 -1.18 37.51
N ALA A 594 -29.18 -1.51 38.72
CA ALA A 594 -27.79 -1.81 39.01
C ALA A 594 -27.36 -3.08 38.25
N THR A 595 -26.96 -2.96 36.99
CA THR A 595 -26.46 -4.10 36.20
C THR A 595 -24.98 -4.35 36.50
N TYR A 596 -24.69 -5.58 36.92
CA TYR A 596 -23.35 -6.04 37.30
C TYR A 596 -22.49 -6.28 36.05
N THR A 597 -21.17 -6.09 36.17
CA THR A 597 -20.22 -6.61 35.18
C THR A 597 -20.01 -8.09 35.48
N ASN A 598 -20.19 -9.00 34.52
CA ASN A 598 -20.20 -10.43 34.86
C ASN A 598 -18.83 -11.10 34.69
N SER A 599 -18.04 -10.80 33.65
CA SER A 599 -16.73 -11.45 33.47
C SER A 599 -15.75 -10.61 32.64
N VAL A 600 -14.51 -10.50 33.12
CA VAL A 600 -13.44 -9.77 32.43
C VAL A 600 -12.21 -10.68 32.28
N GLY A 601 -11.74 -10.87 31.06
CA GLY A 601 -10.56 -11.69 30.78
C GLY A 601 -9.57 -11.02 29.84
N GLY A 602 -8.27 -11.21 30.07
CA GLY A 602 -7.23 -10.62 29.21
C GLY A 602 -7.28 -11.12 27.77
N LEU A 603 -7.77 -12.34 27.52
CA LEU A 603 -8.07 -12.86 26.19
C LEU A 603 -9.58 -12.96 25.96
N VAL A 604 -10.30 -13.71 26.81
CA VAL A 604 -11.73 -14.00 26.65
C VAL A 604 -12.52 -13.58 27.88
N GLY A 605 -13.60 -12.81 27.73
CA GLY A 605 -14.49 -12.49 28.85
C GLY A 605 -15.22 -13.72 29.38
N TYR A 606 -16.05 -14.33 28.52
CA TYR A 606 -16.80 -15.54 28.81
C TYR A 606 -16.60 -16.59 27.70
N ASN A 607 -16.00 -17.73 28.04
CA ASN A 607 -15.95 -18.92 27.20
C ASN A 607 -17.16 -19.83 27.49
N VAL A 608 -18.22 -19.70 26.70
CA VAL A 608 -19.43 -20.54 26.83
C VAL A 608 -19.11 -21.97 26.42
N ALA A 609 -18.46 -22.10 25.26
CA ALA A 609 -18.04 -23.35 24.64
C ALA A 609 -16.83 -23.12 23.74
N GLY A 610 -16.21 -24.21 23.29
CA GLY A 610 -15.03 -24.19 22.43
C GLY A 610 -13.73 -24.34 23.22
N ASN A 611 -12.74 -24.94 22.56
CA ASN A 611 -11.41 -25.14 23.14
C ASN A 611 -10.51 -23.95 22.85
N LEU A 612 -9.69 -23.58 23.84
CA LEU A 612 -8.63 -22.60 23.73
C LEU A 612 -7.29 -23.34 23.65
N SER A 613 -6.56 -23.19 22.55
CA SER A 613 -5.30 -23.89 22.34
C SER A 613 -4.21 -22.98 21.81
N ASN A 614 -3.02 -23.03 22.41
CA ASN A 614 -1.89 -22.18 22.05
C ASN A 614 -2.27 -20.69 22.08
N VAL A 615 -2.97 -20.25 23.13
CA VAL A 615 -3.40 -18.85 23.27
C VAL A 615 -2.73 -18.15 24.45
N TYR A 616 -2.62 -16.83 24.38
CA TYR A 616 -2.05 -16.08 25.50
C TYR A 616 -2.54 -14.65 25.65
N ALA A 617 -2.43 -14.13 26.87
CA ALA A 617 -2.72 -12.74 27.20
C ALA A 617 -1.59 -12.09 28.00
N THR A 618 -1.19 -10.88 27.60
CA THR A 618 -0.11 -10.13 28.28
C THR A 618 -0.53 -8.77 28.82
N GLY A 619 -1.67 -8.23 28.37
CA GLY A 619 -2.19 -6.95 28.84
C GLY A 619 -2.79 -7.04 30.25
N ASN A 620 -2.72 -5.94 30.99
CA ASN A 620 -3.30 -5.88 32.34
C ASN A 620 -4.83 -5.88 32.27
N VAL A 621 -5.46 -6.56 33.24
CA VAL A 621 -6.91 -6.65 33.37
C VAL A 621 -7.31 -5.93 34.65
N ILE A 622 -8.00 -4.80 34.49
CA ILE A 622 -8.37 -3.91 35.58
C ILE A 622 -9.89 -3.81 35.61
N SER A 623 -10.48 -4.16 36.76
CA SER A 623 -11.88 -3.91 37.07
C SER A 623 -11.96 -3.05 38.33
N THR A 624 -12.53 -1.86 38.17
CA THR A 624 -12.70 -0.88 39.25
C THR A 624 -14.16 -0.50 39.36
N GLY A 625 -14.59 -0.17 40.57
CA GLY A 625 -15.98 0.19 40.78
C GLY A 625 -16.31 0.72 42.15
N GLN A 626 -16.57 2.02 42.19
CA GLN A 626 -17.19 2.68 43.33
C GLN A 626 -18.24 3.64 42.77
N GLY A 627 -19.52 3.35 43.03
CA GLY A 627 -20.60 4.26 42.70
C GLY A 627 -20.56 5.54 43.53
N ALA A 628 -21.17 6.61 43.02
CA ALA A 628 -21.22 7.93 43.67
C ALA A 628 -21.84 7.92 45.09
N ASN A 629 -22.60 6.88 45.46
CA ASN A 629 -23.27 6.73 46.75
C ASN A 629 -22.57 5.75 47.71
N GLY A 630 -21.36 5.29 47.41
CA GLY A 630 -20.67 4.26 48.20
C GLY A 630 -21.18 2.83 47.96
N THR A 631 -22.10 2.64 46.99
CA THR A 631 -22.46 1.32 46.45
C THR A 631 -21.33 0.82 45.55
N TYR A 632 -20.80 -0.37 45.83
CA TYR A 632 -19.73 -0.98 45.04
C TYR A 632 -20.33 -1.77 43.87
N TYR A 633 -19.90 -1.43 42.65
CA TYR A 633 -20.19 -2.17 41.41
C TYR A 633 -18.92 -2.89 41.00
N GLY A 634 -18.98 -4.05 40.33
CA GLY A 634 -17.75 -4.78 40.01
C GLY A 634 -17.96 -6.02 39.17
N SER A 635 -16.84 -6.65 38.79
CA SER A 635 -16.82 -7.90 38.03
C SER A 635 -16.93 -9.13 38.93
N TYR A 636 -17.91 -10.00 38.69
CA TYR A 636 -17.98 -11.27 39.41
C TYR A 636 -16.74 -12.14 39.17
N TYR A 637 -16.27 -12.20 37.92
CA TYR A 637 -15.13 -13.03 37.55
C TYR A 637 -14.10 -12.24 36.78
N ILE A 638 -12.84 -12.37 37.19
CA ILE A 638 -11.71 -11.70 36.53
C ILE A 638 -10.56 -12.67 36.36
N GLY A 639 -10.03 -12.75 35.14
CA GLY A 639 -8.91 -13.63 34.80
C GLY A 639 -7.88 -12.96 33.92
N GLY A 640 -6.62 -13.33 34.07
CA GLY A 640 -5.56 -12.83 33.18
C GLY A 640 -5.69 -13.37 31.75
N LEU A 641 -6.24 -14.57 31.56
CA LEU A 641 -6.59 -15.15 30.25
C LEU A 641 -8.11 -15.14 30.04
N VAL A 642 -8.88 -15.77 30.92
CA VAL A 642 -10.34 -15.92 30.76
C VAL A 642 -11.08 -15.48 32.01
N GLY A 643 -12.11 -14.66 31.88
CA GLY A 643 -12.95 -14.27 33.01
C GLY A 643 -13.72 -15.47 33.58
N TYR A 644 -14.59 -16.06 32.76
CA TYR A 644 -15.42 -17.21 33.12
C TYR A 644 -15.38 -18.28 32.03
N VAL A 645 -15.29 -19.56 32.42
CA VAL A 645 -15.34 -20.71 31.52
C VAL A 645 -16.53 -21.59 31.88
N GLY A 646 -17.56 -21.60 31.04
CA GLY A 646 -18.72 -22.48 31.18
C GLY A 646 -18.40 -23.92 30.78
N SER A 647 -17.70 -24.09 29.65
CA SER A 647 -17.20 -25.39 29.19
C SER A 647 -16.02 -25.20 28.23
N GLY A 648 -15.28 -26.28 27.94
CA GLY A 648 -14.14 -26.29 27.02
C GLY A 648 -12.79 -26.49 27.71
N ASN A 649 -11.81 -27.00 26.95
CA ASN A 649 -10.46 -27.21 27.44
C ASN A 649 -9.58 -25.99 27.16
N ILE A 650 -8.62 -25.75 28.05
CA ILE A 650 -7.53 -24.78 27.84
C ILE A 650 -6.25 -25.60 27.75
N THR A 651 -5.45 -25.35 26.73
CA THR A 651 -4.24 -26.13 26.47
C THR A 651 -3.10 -25.26 25.95
N HIS A 652 -1.89 -25.48 26.44
CA HIS A 652 -0.69 -24.77 25.99
C HIS A 652 -0.84 -23.24 26.03
N SER A 653 -1.47 -22.72 27.08
CA SER A 653 -1.90 -21.33 27.15
C SER A 653 -1.39 -20.62 28.40
N TYR A 654 -1.25 -19.29 28.32
CA TYR A 654 -0.68 -18.55 29.43
C TYR A 654 -1.15 -17.10 29.56
N ALA A 655 -1.05 -16.56 30.77
CA ALA A 655 -1.29 -15.16 31.05
C ALA A 655 -0.16 -14.52 31.87
N THR A 656 0.29 -13.34 31.46
CA THR A 656 1.36 -12.58 32.14
C THR A 656 0.91 -11.20 32.62
N GLY A 657 -0.24 -10.71 32.15
CA GLY A 657 -0.80 -9.43 32.58
C GLY A 657 -1.28 -9.47 34.03
N ASN A 658 -1.14 -8.35 34.74
CA ASN A 658 -1.63 -8.26 36.11
C ASN A 658 -3.16 -8.19 36.12
N VAL A 659 -3.76 -8.86 37.09
CA VAL A 659 -5.19 -8.87 37.37
C VAL A 659 -5.44 -8.00 38.59
N THR A 660 -6.22 -6.93 38.43
CA THR A 660 -6.59 -6.03 39.52
C THR A 660 -8.09 -5.87 39.57
N ALA A 661 -8.70 -6.30 40.67
CA ALA A 661 -10.10 -6.06 40.96
C ALA A 661 -10.24 -5.42 42.34
N THR A 662 -10.98 -4.31 42.41
CA THR A 662 -11.07 -3.47 43.62
C THR A 662 -12.50 -3.31 44.15
N ALA A 663 -13.44 -4.11 43.64
CA ALA A 663 -14.85 -4.02 43.97
C ALA A 663 -15.49 -5.40 44.22
N LEU A 664 -16.77 -5.59 43.87
CA LEU A 664 -17.48 -6.86 44.08
C LEU A 664 -16.88 -7.98 43.22
N ILE A 665 -16.35 -9.03 43.86
CA ILE A 665 -15.60 -10.13 43.21
C ILE A 665 -16.06 -11.48 43.78
N GLN A 666 -16.40 -12.43 42.91
CA GLN A 666 -16.57 -13.85 43.24
C GLN A 666 -15.31 -14.65 42.95
N GLY A 667 -14.68 -14.50 41.79
CA GLY A 667 -13.49 -15.25 41.39
C GLY A 667 -12.43 -14.37 40.74
N ALA A 668 -11.20 -14.42 41.25
CA ALA A 668 -10.05 -13.74 40.64
C ALA A 668 -8.87 -14.71 40.47
N GLY A 669 -8.40 -14.89 39.23
CA GLY A 669 -7.29 -15.78 38.92
C GLY A 669 -6.29 -15.20 37.95
N GLY A 670 -5.03 -15.60 38.06
CA GLY A 670 -3.99 -15.15 37.14
C GLY A 670 -4.19 -15.69 35.72
N LEU A 671 -4.80 -16.85 35.55
CA LEU A 671 -5.23 -17.41 34.26
C LEU A 671 -6.75 -17.30 34.10
N VAL A 672 -7.52 -17.88 35.02
CA VAL A 672 -8.99 -17.99 34.91
C VAL A 672 -9.69 -17.47 36.15
N GLY A 673 -10.72 -16.63 35.99
CA GLY A 673 -11.53 -16.15 37.11
C GLY A 673 -12.39 -17.27 37.72
N GLU A 674 -13.29 -17.86 36.93
CA GLU A 674 -14.04 -19.08 37.28
C GLU A 674 -13.98 -20.12 36.17
N ALA A 675 -13.86 -21.39 36.58
CA ALA A 675 -13.95 -22.55 35.71
C ALA A 675 -15.07 -23.48 36.19
N VAL A 676 -16.11 -23.72 35.39
CA VAL A 676 -17.18 -24.66 35.75
C VAL A 676 -16.78 -26.10 35.51
N ALA A 677 -16.20 -26.39 34.34
CA ALA A 677 -15.77 -27.72 33.91
C ALA A 677 -14.70 -27.62 32.81
N GLY A 678 -14.00 -28.73 32.55
CA GLY A 678 -12.97 -28.85 31.52
C GLY A 678 -11.65 -29.38 32.06
N THR A 679 -10.68 -29.59 31.16
CA THR A 679 -9.30 -29.97 31.51
C THR A 679 -8.34 -28.90 31.05
N TYR A 680 -7.53 -28.36 31.97
CA TYR A 680 -6.52 -27.34 31.69
C TYR A 680 -5.15 -28.00 31.72
N THR A 681 -4.51 -28.04 30.56
CA THR A 681 -3.32 -28.87 30.31
C THR A 681 -2.18 -28.03 29.81
N ASN A 682 -1.05 -28.12 30.51
CA ASN A 682 0.16 -27.38 30.17
C ASN A 682 -0.11 -25.88 30.10
N ASP A 683 -0.59 -25.28 31.19
CA ASP A 683 -0.97 -23.85 31.23
C ASP A 683 -0.28 -23.12 32.39
N TYR A 684 -0.06 -21.82 32.27
CA TYR A 684 0.57 -21.06 33.35
C TYR A 684 0.16 -19.59 33.48
N ALA A 685 0.31 -19.06 34.69
CA ALA A 685 0.10 -17.64 34.99
C ALA A 685 1.28 -17.02 35.76
N SER A 686 1.72 -15.85 35.31
CA SER A 686 2.81 -15.10 35.96
C SER A 686 2.44 -13.68 36.39
N GLY A 687 1.30 -13.18 35.94
CA GLY A 687 0.77 -11.88 36.37
C GLY A 687 0.33 -11.88 37.84
N ASN A 688 0.51 -10.76 38.53
CA ASN A 688 0.05 -10.60 39.90
C ASN A 688 -1.49 -10.52 39.94
N VAL A 689 -2.09 -11.10 40.97
CA VAL A 689 -3.54 -11.06 41.22
C VAL A 689 -3.78 -10.23 42.46
N THR A 690 -4.44 -9.09 42.30
CA THR A 690 -4.87 -8.22 43.40
C THR A 690 -6.40 -8.17 43.43
N ALA A 691 -6.97 -8.72 44.50
CA ALA A 691 -8.41 -8.75 44.74
C ALA A 691 -8.73 -8.02 46.06
N THR A 692 -9.12 -6.76 45.95
CA THR A 692 -9.49 -5.94 47.11
C THR A 692 -11.02 -5.78 47.13
N GLN A 693 -11.71 -6.50 48.01
CA GLN A 693 -13.16 -6.41 48.17
C GLN A 693 -13.50 -5.32 49.20
N ALA A 694 -14.29 -4.33 48.78
CA ALA A 694 -14.74 -3.25 49.65
C ALA A 694 -16.18 -3.47 50.12
N GLY A 695 -16.38 -3.55 51.44
CA GLY A 695 -17.68 -3.31 52.10
C GLY A 695 -18.79 -4.37 51.96
N TYR A 696 -18.57 -5.51 51.29
CA TYR A 696 -19.57 -6.59 51.13
C TYR A 696 -19.07 -7.93 51.69
N SER A 697 -19.95 -8.67 52.37
CA SER A 697 -19.63 -9.96 53.00
C SER A 697 -20.24 -11.19 52.29
N SER A 698 -20.84 -10.99 51.11
CA SER A 698 -21.49 -12.04 50.31
C SER A 698 -21.61 -11.58 48.85
N PRO A 699 -21.39 -12.46 47.86
CA PRO A 699 -20.90 -13.85 47.93
C PRO A 699 -19.42 -13.98 48.34
N PRO A 700 -18.93 -15.17 48.73
CA PRO A 700 -17.53 -15.38 49.09
C PRO A 700 -16.59 -15.12 47.90
N THR A 701 -15.45 -14.49 48.19
CA THR A 701 -14.41 -14.21 47.19
C THR A 701 -13.37 -15.34 47.16
N TYR A 702 -13.14 -15.88 45.96
CA TYR A 702 -12.16 -16.92 45.65
C TYR A 702 -10.99 -16.32 44.86
N VAL A 703 -9.76 -16.48 45.35
CA VAL A 703 -8.57 -15.87 44.71
C VAL A 703 -7.43 -16.87 44.59
N GLY A 704 -6.99 -17.16 43.37
CA GLY A 704 -5.87 -18.08 43.13
C GLY A 704 -4.83 -17.48 42.18
N GLY A 705 -3.59 -17.96 42.28
CA GLY A 705 -2.54 -17.54 41.35
C GLY A 705 -2.78 -18.00 39.91
N LEU A 706 -3.46 -19.13 39.71
CA LEU A 706 -3.87 -19.65 38.40
C LEU A 706 -5.39 -19.52 38.21
N ILE A 707 -6.19 -20.14 39.08
CA ILE A 707 -7.66 -20.10 38.99
C ILE A 707 -8.26 -19.51 40.26
N GLY A 708 -9.17 -18.55 40.11
CA GLY A 708 -9.97 -18.02 41.21
C GLY A 708 -10.89 -19.09 41.79
N TYR A 709 -11.99 -19.38 41.10
CA TYR A 709 -12.96 -20.42 41.50
C TYR A 709 -12.88 -21.65 40.56
N PRO A 710 -12.26 -22.76 41.01
CA PRO A 710 -12.03 -23.92 40.15
C PRO A 710 -13.11 -25.01 40.24
N GLY A 711 -13.57 -25.46 39.08
CA GLY A 711 -14.27 -26.73 38.82
C GLY A 711 -13.62 -27.55 37.69
N ALA A 712 -12.54 -27.03 37.07
CA ALA A 712 -11.76 -27.72 36.05
C ALA A 712 -10.70 -28.66 36.65
N THR A 713 -10.35 -29.71 35.91
CA THR A 713 -9.22 -30.60 36.22
C THR A 713 -7.91 -29.99 35.71
N LEU A 714 -6.89 -29.91 36.57
CA LEU A 714 -5.57 -29.38 36.19
C LEU A 714 -4.58 -30.48 35.87
N VAL A 715 -3.83 -30.30 34.78
CA VAL A 715 -2.76 -31.19 34.32
C VAL A 715 -1.54 -30.36 33.96
N ASN A 716 -0.43 -30.56 34.68
CA ASN A 716 0.85 -29.91 34.39
C ASN A 716 0.74 -28.38 34.28
N THR A 717 0.16 -27.72 35.28
CA THR A 717 -0.03 -26.26 35.30
C THR A 717 0.80 -25.59 36.38
N TYR A 718 1.06 -24.28 36.24
CA TYR A 718 1.74 -23.54 37.32
C TYR A 718 1.39 -22.05 37.44
N SER A 719 1.60 -21.50 38.63
CA SER A 719 1.50 -20.05 38.90
C SER A 719 2.72 -19.49 39.65
N VAL A 720 3.08 -18.24 39.34
CA VAL A 720 4.20 -17.54 40.02
C VAL A 720 3.88 -16.11 40.45
N GLY A 721 2.77 -15.52 39.99
CA GLY A 721 2.40 -14.15 40.33
C GLY A 721 1.99 -13.99 41.80
N ASN A 722 2.25 -12.82 42.38
CA ASN A 722 1.82 -12.48 43.74
C ASN A 722 0.30 -12.51 43.85
N VAL A 723 -0.22 -13.16 44.88
CA VAL A 723 -1.65 -13.17 45.19
C VAL A 723 -1.89 -12.26 46.39
N SER A 724 -2.62 -11.16 46.19
CA SER A 724 -2.95 -10.16 47.20
C SER A 724 -4.46 -10.07 47.37
N VAL A 725 -4.94 -10.23 48.61
CA VAL A 725 -6.36 -10.26 48.97
C VAL A 725 -6.67 -9.31 50.11
N SER A 726 -7.95 -8.98 50.30
CA SER A 726 -8.40 -8.19 51.45
C SER A 726 -8.27 -8.94 52.77
N ALA A 727 -8.13 -8.18 53.86
CA ALA A 727 -8.15 -8.76 55.20
C ALA A 727 -9.51 -9.47 55.43
N GLY A 728 -9.46 -10.75 55.83
CA GLY A 728 -10.66 -11.56 56.10
C GLY A 728 -11.13 -12.44 54.94
N THR A 729 -10.58 -12.33 53.73
CA THR A 729 -10.80 -13.32 52.67
C THR A 729 -10.22 -14.67 53.15
N THR A 730 -10.97 -15.76 53.03
CA THR A 730 -10.53 -17.11 53.48
C THR A 730 -10.29 -18.09 52.35
N ASN A 731 -10.89 -17.86 51.16
CA ASN A 731 -10.78 -18.77 50.03
C ASN A 731 -9.72 -18.27 49.06
N TYR A 732 -8.45 -18.50 49.39
CA TYR A 732 -7.34 -18.10 48.54
C TYR A 732 -6.18 -19.08 48.60
N GLY A 733 -5.39 -19.14 47.53
CA GLY A 733 -4.26 -20.06 47.40
C GLY A 733 -3.21 -19.59 46.42
N GLY A 734 -2.02 -20.22 46.49
CA GLY A 734 -0.93 -19.95 45.57
C GLY A 734 -1.23 -20.36 44.12
N LEU A 735 -2.01 -21.42 43.92
CA LEU A 735 -2.45 -21.93 42.61
C LEU A 735 -3.96 -21.72 42.41
N THR A 736 -4.79 -22.13 43.37
CA THR A 736 -6.25 -22.14 43.26
C THR A 736 -6.93 -21.45 44.45
N GLY A 737 -8.08 -20.81 44.24
CA GLY A 737 -8.87 -20.21 45.35
C GLY A 737 -9.75 -21.19 46.11
N ALA A 738 -10.05 -22.38 45.55
CA ALA A 738 -10.75 -23.48 46.21
C ALA A 738 -10.17 -24.84 45.76
N ALA A 739 -10.54 -25.92 46.45
CA ALA A 739 -10.03 -27.25 46.11
C ALA A 739 -10.58 -27.74 44.77
N THR A 740 -9.70 -28.30 43.92
CA THR A 740 -10.08 -28.95 42.66
C THR A 740 -9.33 -30.26 42.44
N THR A 741 -9.68 -30.97 41.36
CA THR A 741 -9.00 -32.19 40.92
C THR A 741 -7.73 -31.84 40.15
N ILE A 742 -6.61 -32.46 40.54
CA ILE A 742 -5.33 -32.35 39.85
C ILE A 742 -4.91 -33.77 39.46
N THR A 743 -4.75 -34.01 38.15
CA THR A 743 -4.22 -35.28 37.64
C THR A 743 -2.76 -35.07 37.24
N GLY A 744 -1.85 -35.69 37.99
CA GLY A 744 -0.40 -35.46 37.86
C GLY A 744 0.12 -34.45 38.88
N SER A 745 0.88 -33.44 38.43
CA SER A 745 1.50 -32.42 39.30
C SER A 745 1.28 -31.02 38.75
N SER A 746 0.72 -30.13 39.57
CA SER A 746 0.65 -28.69 39.29
C SER A 746 1.29 -27.91 40.43
N PHE A 747 1.94 -26.79 40.10
CA PHE A 747 2.92 -26.16 40.99
C PHE A 747 2.65 -24.68 41.21
N TRP A 748 3.03 -24.13 42.36
CA TRP A 748 3.12 -22.68 42.54
C TRP A 748 4.41 -22.26 43.23
N ASP A 749 4.86 -21.05 42.95
CA ASP A 749 6.02 -20.45 43.64
C ASP A 749 5.60 -19.85 44.99
N THR A 750 5.99 -20.48 46.10
CA THR A 750 5.64 -20.04 47.45
C THR A 750 6.27 -18.72 47.86
N THR A 751 7.35 -18.31 47.20
CA THR A 751 8.10 -17.08 47.50
C THR A 751 7.49 -15.90 46.76
N THR A 752 7.32 -15.99 45.44
CA THR A 752 6.79 -14.88 44.64
C THR A 752 5.27 -14.73 44.75
N SER A 753 4.53 -15.82 44.97
CA SER A 753 3.09 -15.74 45.20
C SER A 753 2.73 -15.08 46.54
N GLY A 754 3.66 -15.08 47.50
CA GLY A 754 3.40 -14.71 48.89
C GLY A 754 2.50 -15.73 49.62
N ARG A 755 2.34 -16.95 49.10
CA ARG A 755 1.43 -17.98 49.64
C ARG A 755 2.15 -19.29 49.97
N ALA A 756 2.10 -19.67 51.25
CA ALA A 756 2.67 -20.93 51.73
C ALA A 756 1.78 -22.15 51.47
N THR A 757 0.49 -21.97 51.20
CA THR A 757 -0.51 -23.05 51.11
C THR A 757 -1.41 -22.89 49.90
N ASP A 758 -2.02 -24.00 49.48
CA ASP A 758 -3.07 -24.07 48.46
C ASP A 758 -4.23 -24.95 48.95
N PRO A 759 -5.50 -24.67 48.58
CA PRO A 759 -6.65 -25.49 48.94
C PRO A 759 -6.69 -26.87 48.28
N SER A 760 -6.05 -27.06 47.12
CA SER A 760 -6.15 -28.31 46.34
C SER A 760 -5.16 -29.37 46.83
N THR A 761 -5.65 -30.60 47.06
CA THR A 761 -4.77 -31.74 47.33
C THR A 761 -4.05 -32.13 46.03
N HIS A 762 -2.73 -32.37 46.09
CA HIS A 762 -1.81 -32.58 44.94
C HIS A 762 -1.35 -31.32 44.19
N ALA A 763 -1.74 -30.12 44.63
CA ALA A 763 -0.97 -28.92 44.29
C ALA A 763 0.33 -28.94 45.11
N VAL A 764 1.46 -28.62 44.49
CA VAL A 764 2.77 -28.67 45.13
C VAL A 764 3.42 -27.28 45.15
N GLY A 765 3.68 -26.77 46.35
CA GLY A 765 4.37 -25.50 46.54
C GLY A 765 5.88 -25.67 46.53
N MET A 766 6.58 -24.89 45.69
CA MET A 766 8.04 -24.84 45.63
C MET A 766 8.51 -23.40 45.80
N ASN A 767 9.67 -23.16 46.41
CA ASN A 767 10.26 -21.82 46.40
C ASN A 767 10.80 -21.47 45.00
N THR A 768 11.17 -20.20 44.79
CA THR A 768 11.67 -19.72 43.49
C THR A 768 12.84 -20.52 42.94
N ALA A 769 13.85 -20.84 43.76
CA ALA A 769 15.01 -21.61 43.31
C ALA A 769 14.60 -23.01 42.81
N ASN A 770 13.65 -23.65 43.50
CA ASN A 770 13.15 -24.96 43.13
C ASN A 770 12.29 -24.91 41.85
N MET A 771 11.46 -23.87 41.68
CA MET A 771 10.67 -23.64 40.47
C MET A 771 11.54 -23.32 39.24
N GLN A 772 12.79 -22.89 39.45
CA GLN A 772 13.78 -22.63 38.39
C GLN A 772 14.63 -23.85 38.05
N THR A 773 14.35 -25.02 38.65
CA THR A 773 15.12 -26.25 38.45
C THR A 773 14.31 -27.29 37.68
N GLN A 774 14.72 -27.57 36.43
CA GLN A 774 14.02 -28.50 35.52
C GLN A 774 13.71 -29.87 36.14
N ALA A 775 14.65 -30.46 36.87
CA ALA A 775 14.49 -31.79 37.46
C ALA A 775 13.25 -31.90 38.37
N ASN A 776 12.84 -30.80 39.01
CA ASN A 776 11.68 -30.77 39.88
C ASN A 776 10.34 -30.90 39.14
N PHE A 777 10.33 -30.80 37.81
CA PHE A 777 9.14 -31.00 36.97
C PHE A 777 9.12 -32.37 36.28
N THR A 778 10.27 -33.04 36.16
CA THR A 778 10.43 -34.28 35.38
C THR A 778 10.70 -35.53 36.22
N SER A 779 11.08 -35.39 37.49
CA SER A 779 11.37 -36.52 38.37
C SER A 779 10.96 -36.24 39.82
N ALA A 780 10.77 -37.30 40.60
CA ALA A 780 10.50 -37.19 42.02
C ALA A 780 11.71 -36.63 42.77
N THR A 781 11.52 -35.54 43.52
CA THR A 781 12.56 -34.90 44.33
C THR A 781 12.05 -34.57 45.72
N THR A 782 12.96 -34.31 46.66
CA THR A 782 12.58 -33.80 47.99
C THR A 782 11.94 -32.42 47.93
N ALA A 783 12.25 -31.64 46.88
CA ALA A 783 11.73 -30.29 46.68
C ALA A 783 10.27 -30.28 46.22
N ASN A 784 9.85 -31.25 45.40
CA ASN A 784 8.49 -31.35 44.90
C ASN A 784 7.60 -32.33 45.69
N GLY A 785 8.17 -33.27 46.44
CA GLY A 785 7.41 -34.26 47.20
C GLY A 785 6.47 -35.13 46.37
N ASN A 786 6.57 -35.10 45.03
CA ASN A 786 5.70 -35.79 44.10
C ASN A 786 6.38 -37.05 43.59
N THR A 787 5.72 -38.21 43.71
CA THR A 787 6.32 -39.50 43.38
C THR A 787 6.38 -39.79 41.88
N ASN A 788 5.70 -39.03 41.01
CA ASN A 788 5.76 -39.21 39.56
C ASN A 788 5.34 -37.95 38.75
N PRO A 789 6.09 -36.84 38.80
CA PRO A 789 5.82 -35.70 37.94
C PRO A 789 6.19 -36.04 36.47
N ALA A 790 5.26 -35.80 35.55
CA ALA A 790 5.35 -36.25 34.16
C ALA A 790 5.31 -35.08 33.15
N TRP A 791 5.97 -33.96 33.46
CA TRP A 791 6.03 -32.84 32.52
C TRP A 791 6.95 -33.19 31.35
N ASP A 792 6.47 -32.96 30.14
CA ASP A 792 7.25 -33.21 28.93
C ASP A 792 8.17 -32.03 28.58
N PHE A 793 9.43 -32.13 28.98
CA PHE A 793 10.49 -31.19 28.59
C PHE A 793 11.20 -31.60 27.29
N SER A 794 10.80 -32.68 26.65
CA SER A 794 11.31 -33.09 25.34
C SER A 794 10.60 -32.38 24.21
N THR A 795 9.28 -32.15 24.33
CA THR A 795 8.50 -31.47 23.29
C THR A 795 7.73 -30.23 23.79
N VAL A 796 7.17 -30.22 25.00
CA VAL A 796 6.25 -29.14 25.42
C VAL A 796 6.99 -27.99 26.10
N TRP A 797 7.79 -28.30 27.12
CA TRP A 797 8.38 -27.32 28.01
C TRP A 797 9.89 -27.17 27.82
N LYS A 798 10.43 -26.00 28.16
CA LYS A 798 11.85 -25.73 28.40
C LYS A 798 11.99 -24.78 29.58
N MET A 799 13.14 -24.74 30.24
CA MET A 799 13.39 -23.68 31.22
C MET A 799 13.63 -22.35 30.48
N GLY A 800 13.06 -21.26 31.00
CA GLY A 800 13.31 -19.91 30.52
C GLY A 800 14.76 -19.48 30.73
N THR A 801 15.16 -18.41 30.04
CA THR A 801 16.52 -17.86 30.11
C THR A 801 16.48 -16.36 30.43
N GLY A 802 17.60 -15.80 30.89
CA GLY A 802 17.69 -14.38 31.23
C GLY A 802 16.88 -14.04 32.48
N ALA A 803 15.99 -13.04 32.38
CA ALA A 803 15.24 -12.51 33.52
C ALA A 803 14.05 -13.38 33.95
N TYR A 804 13.61 -14.33 33.12
CA TYR A 804 12.50 -15.24 33.44
C TYR A 804 13.00 -16.69 33.34
N LEU A 805 13.20 -17.32 34.50
CA LEU A 805 13.85 -18.64 34.62
C LEU A 805 12.86 -19.79 34.92
N TYR A 806 11.55 -19.56 34.78
CA TYR A 806 10.51 -20.57 34.99
C TYR A 806 10.27 -21.41 33.72
N PRO A 807 9.54 -22.55 33.79
CA PRO A 807 9.15 -23.30 32.60
C PRO A 807 8.35 -22.46 31.60
N VAL A 808 8.76 -22.47 30.34
CA VAL A 808 8.08 -21.82 29.21
C VAL A 808 7.93 -22.81 28.08
N PHE A 809 7.03 -22.54 27.13
CA PHE A 809 6.83 -23.47 26.02
C PHE A 809 8.01 -23.52 25.05
N GLN A 810 8.24 -24.68 24.44
CA GLN A 810 9.09 -24.81 23.27
C GLN A 810 8.40 -24.18 22.06
N THR A 811 9.14 -23.49 21.21
CA THR A 811 8.60 -22.63 20.13
C THR A 811 7.77 -23.35 19.06
N ALA A 812 7.79 -24.69 19.00
CA ALA A 812 6.96 -25.49 18.10
C ALA A 812 5.62 -25.97 18.72
N ASN A 813 5.52 -25.99 20.05
CA ASN A 813 4.37 -26.54 20.81
C ASN A 813 3.72 -25.51 21.75
N GLY A 814 4.25 -24.28 21.81
CA GLY A 814 3.65 -23.16 22.52
C GLY A 814 3.03 -22.15 21.57
N PRO A 815 2.30 -21.16 22.11
CA PRO A 815 1.88 -20.00 21.34
C PRO A 815 3.13 -19.33 20.78
N THR A 816 3.20 -19.14 19.46
CA THR A 816 4.31 -18.41 18.85
C THR A 816 4.31 -16.98 19.42
N SER A 817 5.48 -16.38 19.66
CA SER A 817 5.57 -14.96 20.08
C SER A 817 5.20 -13.99 18.94
N THR A 818 4.86 -14.53 17.77
CA THR A 818 4.32 -13.84 16.60
C THR A 818 3.32 -14.75 15.86
N PRO A 819 2.11 -15.00 16.37
CA PRO A 819 1.02 -15.52 15.56
C PRO A 819 0.48 -14.34 14.75
N GLY A 820 0.95 -14.21 13.51
CA GLY A 820 0.46 -13.18 12.62
C GLY A 820 1.18 -13.23 11.28
N PRO A 821 0.50 -12.81 10.19
CA PRO A 821 1.13 -12.74 8.87
C PRO A 821 2.42 -11.91 8.98
N THR A 822 3.47 -12.30 8.26
CA THR A 822 4.68 -11.49 8.06
C THR A 822 4.28 -10.21 7.34
N THR A 823 3.72 -9.24 8.07
CA THR A 823 2.85 -8.18 7.54
C THR A 823 1.67 -8.73 6.71
N PRO A 824 0.46 -8.17 6.75
CA PRO A 824 -0.40 -8.32 5.58
C PRO A 824 0.45 -7.88 4.39
N VAL A 825 0.46 -8.62 3.28
CA VAL A 825 0.90 -8.06 2.01
C VAL A 825 -0.16 -7.03 1.60
N VAL A 826 -0.23 -5.94 2.37
CA VAL A 826 -0.51 -4.63 1.81
C VAL A 826 0.62 -4.49 0.80
N ALA A 827 0.35 -4.84 -0.46
CA ALA A 827 1.12 -4.17 -1.49
C ALA A 827 0.83 -2.72 -1.18
N ALA A 828 1.86 -1.97 -0.81
CA ALA A 828 1.72 -0.57 -0.48
C ALA A 828 0.85 0.06 -1.57
N VAL A 829 -0.40 0.38 -1.21
CA VAL A 829 -1.30 1.07 -2.13
C VAL A 829 -0.90 2.51 -1.99
N TYR A 830 0.04 2.91 -2.83
CA TYR A 830 0.53 4.25 -2.86
C TYR A 830 -0.53 5.17 -3.47
N TYR A 831 -0.80 6.30 -2.83
CA TYR A 831 -1.61 7.35 -3.46
C TYR A 831 -0.79 8.01 -4.57
N PRO A 832 -1.27 8.04 -5.83
CA PRO A 832 -0.51 8.64 -6.91
C PRO A 832 -0.45 10.16 -6.75
N LEU A 833 0.76 10.72 -6.74
CA LEU A 833 1.00 12.15 -6.81
C LEU A 833 1.43 12.54 -8.22
N THR A 834 0.89 13.64 -8.72
CA THR A 834 1.31 14.21 -10.00
C THR A 834 2.30 15.34 -9.76
N LEU A 835 3.34 15.37 -10.60
CA LEU A 835 4.40 16.36 -10.56
C LEU A 835 4.33 17.24 -11.82
N SER A 836 4.29 18.56 -11.64
CA SER A 836 4.15 19.51 -12.76
C SER A 836 4.81 20.87 -12.47
N ASN A 837 4.90 21.75 -13.47
CA ASN A 837 5.31 23.16 -13.33
C ASN A 837 6.68 23.38 -12.68
N PHE A 838 7.74 22.78 -13.24
CA PHE A 838 9.11 23.06 -12.82
C PHE A 838 9.50 24.51 -13.08
N SER A 839 10.22 25.13 -12.14
CA SER A 839 10.77 26.48 -12.26
C SER A 839 12.13 26.59 -11.56
N ALA A 840 12.92 27.60 -11.91
CA ALA A 840 14.21 27.91 -11.29
C ALA A 840 14.48 29.41 -11.24
N SER A 841 15.44 29.83 -10.43
CA SER A 841 15.86 31.22 -10.31
C SER A 841 16.88 31.62 -11.39
N ASN A 842 16.77 32.86 -11.88
CA ASN A 842 17.81 33.47 -12.71
C ASN A 842 19.10 33.69 -11.88
N LYS A 843 20.27 33.72 -12.54
CA LYS A 843 21.56 34.02 -11.89
C LYS A 843 22.41 35.00 -12.70
N VAL A 844 23.41 35.58 -12.04
CA VAL A 844 24.52 36.28 -12.69
C VAL A 844 25.62 35.27 -13.00
N TYR A 845 26.37 35.49 -14.08
CA TYR A 845 27.50 34.66 -14.45
C TYR A 845 28.51 34.53 -13.31
N ASP A 846 28.73 33.30 -12.85
CA ASP A 846 29.63 32.96 -11.74
C ASP A 846 30.68 31.89 -12.15
N GLY A 847 30.80 31.64 -13.45
CA GLY A 847 31.69 30.60 -13.98
C GLY A 847 31.17 29.17 -13.81
N THR A 848 29.96 28.96 -13.29
CA THR A 848 29.37 27.63 -13.08
C THR A 848 28.02 27.47 -13.78
N ALA A 849 27.72 26.24 -14.18
CA ALA A 849 26.42 25.89 -14.75
C ALA A 849 25.34 25.60 -13.68
N ALA A 850 25.66 25.69 -12.38
CA ALA A 850 24.73 25.34 -11.30
C ALA A 850 23.49 26.26 -11.31
N ALA A 851 22.30 25.65 -11.35
CA ALA A 851 21.02 26.32 -11.20
C ALA A 851 20.57 26.28 -9.72
N SER A 852 19.84 27.30 -9.29
CA SER A 852 19.40 27.46 -7.90
C SER A 852 17.91 27.81 -7.83
N GLY A 853 17.32 27.59 -6.64
CA GLY A 853 15.90 27.86 -6.40
C GLY A 853 14.97 27.01 -7.27
N ILE A 854 15.34 25.76 -7.55
CA ILE A 854 14.54 24.84 -8.35
C ILE A 854 13.34 24.36 -7.53
N THR A 855 12.14 24.52 -8.07
CA THR A 855 10.89 24.08 -7.45
C THR A 855 9.97 23.42 -8.48
N ALA A 856 9.05 22.59 -8.02
CA ALA A 856 7.98 22.00 -8.82
C ALA A 856 6.72 21.83 -7.98
N ASN A 857 5.56 21.77 -8.63
CA ASN A 857 4.27 21.62 -7.98
C ASN A 857 3.91 20.14 -7.77
N LEU A 858 3.59 19.80 -6.53
CA LEU A 858 3.11 18.49 -6.13
C LEU A 858 1.59 18.53 -5.92
N ALA A 859 0.83 17.72 -6.65
CA ALA A 859 -0.62 17.64 -6.52
C ALA A 859 -1.07 16.24 -6.10
N GLY A 860 -2.16 16.18 -5.33
CA GLY A 860 -2.73 14.94 -4.78
C GLY A 860 -2.39 14.65 -3.31
N ILE A 861 -1.75 15.59 -2.60
CA ILE A 861 -1.47 15.45 -1.15
C ILE A 861 -2.79 15.54 -0.38
N LEU A 862 -3.07 14.55 0.45
CA LEU A 862 -4.28 14.54 1.28
C LEU A 862 -4.22 15.65 2.36
N PRO A 863 -5.34 16.31 2.70
CA PRO A 863 -5.37 17.40 3.68
C PRO A 863 -4.72 17.04 5.01
N GLY A 864 -3.90 17.94 5.55
CA GLY A 864 -3.21 17.76 6.84
C GLY A 864 -1.94 16.91 6.81
N GLN A 865 -1.55 16.35 5.64
CA GLN A 865 -0.30 15.61 5.50
C GLN A 865 0.85 16.50 5.01
N THR A 866 2.06 16.19 5.50
CA THR A 866 3.28 16.90 5.12
C THR A 866 4.07 16.04 4.13
N VAL A 867 3.89 16.34 2.85
CA VAL A 867 4.62 15.75 1.73
C VAL A 867 5.14 16.87 0.84
N GLY A 868 6.41 16.80 0.47
CA GLY A 868 7.06 17.75 -0.42
C GLY A 868 8.06 17.02 -1.32
N LEU A 869 8.87 17.79 -2.04
CA LEU A 869 10.00 17.25 -2.78
C LEU A 869 11.27 17.36 -1.93
N SER A 870 12.15 16.39 -2.10
CA SER A 870 13.55 16.58 -1.73
C SER A 870 14.13 17.79 -2.46
N SER A 871 15.20 18.37 -1.90
CA SER A 871 15.86 19.53 -2.50
C SER A 871 16.26 19.21 -3.94
N LEU A 872 15.63 19.90 -4.89
CA LEU A 872 15.95 19.73 -6.30
C LEU A 872 17.24 20.47 -6.62
N SER A 873 18.12 19.80 -7.35
CA SER A 873 19.32 20.40 -7.91
C SER A 873 19.33 20.18 -9.42
N GLY A 874 19.95 21.09 -10.15
CA GLY A 874 19.99 21.07 -11.59
C GLY A 874 21.04 22.02 -12.12
N ASN A 875 21.35 21.88 -13.39
CA ASN A 875 22.32 22.70 -14.08
C ASN A 875 21.68 23.34 -15.31
N PHE A 876 22.05 24.57 -15.58
CA PHE A 876 21.90 25.17 -16.90
C PHE A 876 22.66 24.35 -17.94
N VAL A 877 22.18 24.37 -19.16
CA VAL A 877 22.79 23.76 -20.35
C VAL A 877 24.30 24.06 -20.49
N ASP A 878 24.74 25.25 -20.08
CA ASP A 878 26.16 25.62 -19.95
C ASP A 878 26.32 26.83 -19.01
N LYS A 879 27.57 27.15 -18.64
CA LYS A 879 27.87 28.28 -17.75
C LYS A 879 27.68 29.66 -18.39
N ASN A 880 27.55 29.76 -19.71
CA ASN A 880 27.61 31.03 -20.45
C ASN A 880 26.32 31.84 -20.32
N VAL A 881 26.46 33.17 -20.39
CA VAL A 881 25.35 34.13 -20.42
C VAL A 881 24.34 33.79 -21.50
N GLY A 882 23.05 33.89 -21.18
CA GLY A 882 21.96 33.67 -22.12
C GLY A 882 20.60 33.74 -21.45
N ASN A 883 19.57 34.03 -22.25
CA ASN A 883 18.18 34.03 -21.81
C ASN A 883 17.51 32.69 -22.14
N GLY A 884 16.55 32.26 -21.31
CA GLY A 884 15.77 31.04 -21.52
C GLY A 884 16.64 29.78 -21.59
N LYS A 885 17.75 29.75 -20.83
CA LYS A 885 18.64 28.59 -20.81
C LYS A 885 17.95 27.44 -20.10
N THR A 886 17.80 26.33 -20.82
CA THR A 886 17.21 25.09 -20.30
C THR A 886 17.99 24.57 -19.10
N ILE A 887 17.26 24.05 -18.13
CA ILE A 887 17.82 23.44 -16.92
C ILE A 887 17.49 21.95 -16.91
N THR A 888 18.53 21.15 -16.72
CA THR A 888 18.41 19.70 -16.51
C THR A 888 18.55 19.42 -15.02
N LEU A 889 17.65 18.61 -14.46
CA LEU A 889 17.75 18.16 -13.07
C LEU A 889 18.88 17.16 -12.93
N ASN A 890 19.64 17.25 -11.84
CA ASN A 890 20.74 16.32 -11.55
C ASN A 890 20.26 15.02 -10.90
N SER A 891 19.02 15.00 -10.42
CA SER A 891 18.40 13.86 -9.76
C SER A 891 16.92 13.82 -10.09
N THR A 892 16.36 12.62 -10.12
CA THR A 892 14.91 12.44 -10.16
C THR A 892 14.31 13.04 -8.88
N PRO A 893 13.28 13.91 -9.01
CA PRO A 893 12.47 14.33 -7.88
C PRO A 893 12.03 13.14 -7.02
N THR A 894 12.40 13.16 -5.75
CA THR A 894 11.92 12.20 -4.75
C THR A 894 11.02 12.87 -3.74
N LEU A 895 10.07 12.12 -3.19
CA LEU A 895 9.19 12.62 -2.15
C LEU A 895 9.95 12.76 -0.82
N ALA A 896 9.67 13.83 -0.11
CA ALA A 896 10.20 14.13 1.22
C ALA A 896 9.06 14.54 2.17
N GLY A 897 9.34 14.53 3.46
CA GLY A 897 8.35 14.83 4.51
C GLY A 897 7.87 13.58 5.24
N ALA A 898 7.26 13.80 6.41
CA ALA A 898 6.89 12.74 7.35
C ALA A 898 5.91 11.70 6.75
N ASN A 899 5.18 12.07 5.70
CA ASN A 899 4.17 11.22 5.08
C ASN A 899 4.54 10.72 3.66
N ALA A 900 5.78 10.93 3.20
CA ALA A 900 6.20 10.60 1.83
C ALA A 900 6.04 9.12 1.46
N GLY A 901 6.23 8.20 2.41
CA GLY A 901 6.10 6.75 2.19
C GLY A 901 4.69 6.26 1.86
N ASN A 902 3.66 7.12 1.99
CA ASN A 902 2.27 6.78 1.68
C ASN A 902 1.88 7.07 0.22
N TYR A 903 2.77 7.67 -0.56
CA TYR A 903 2.48 8.15 -1.91
C TYR A 903 3.52 7.62 -2.91
N LEU A 904 3.12 7.53 -4.17
CA LEU A 904 4.00 7.21 -5.29
C LEU A 904 3.89 8.34 -6.28
N LEU A 905 5.02 8.82 -6.76
CA LEU A 905 5.02 9.76 -7.88
C LEU A 905 4.53 9.00 -9.11
N ALA A 906 3.37 9.38 -9.65
CA ALA A 906 2.92 8.86 -10.94
C ALA A 906 3.99 9.19 -11.99
N PRO A 907 4.14 8.38 -13.07
CA PRO A 907 5.03 8.70 -14.16
C PRO A 907 4.83 10.15 -14.59
N TYR A 908 5.90 10.93 -14.53
CA TYR A 908 5.90 12.35 -14.87
C TYR A 908 6.98 12.59 -15.90
N VAL A 909 6.71 13.55 -16.77
CA VAL A 909 7.70 14.07 -17.70
C VAL A 909 8.15 15.40 -17.14
N VAL A 910 9.46 15.57 -16.95
CA VAL A 910 10.02 16.89 -16.68
C VAL A 910 9.94 17.66 -17.99
N ASN A 911 8.87 18.45 -18.14
CA ASN A 911 8.79 19.41 -19.23
C ASN A 911 10.01 20.34 -19.16
N ALA A 912 10.61 20.68 -20.31
CA ALA A 912 11.73 21.61 -20.35
C ALA A 912 11.37 22.94 -19.65
N PHE A 913 12.13 23.30 -18.62
CA PHE A 913 12.01 24.57 -17.92
C PHE A 913 13.34 25.32 -17.99
N SER A 914 13.28 26.65 -17.93
CA SER A 914 14.44 27.50 -18.22
C SER A 914 14.54 28.71 -17.28
N ALA A 915 15.74 29.25 -17.14
CA ALA A 915 16.01 30.52 -16.49
C ALA A 915 17.15 31.27 -17.21
N ASN A 916 17.46 32.49 -16.80
CA ASN A 916 18.47 33.34 -17.43
C ASN A 916 19.80 33.32 -16.65
N ILE A 917 20.92 33.31 -17.38
CA ILE A 917 22.24 33.71 -16.86
C ILE A 917 22.57 35.08 -17.43
N THR A 918 22.72 36.09 -16.59
CA THR A 918 23.04 37.47 -16.98
C THR A 918 24.55 37.76 -16.92
N PRO A 919 25.08 38.71 -17.72
CA PRO A 919 26.51 39.02 -17.69
C PRO A 919 27.02 39.45 -16.32
N LEU A 920 28.23 39.01 -15.96
CA LEU A 920 28.97 39.59 -14.84
C LEU A 920 29.57 40.92 -15.29
N ALA A 921 29.32 41.99 -14.54
CA ALA A 921 29.91 43.30 -14.82
C ALA A 921 31.41 43.30 -14.47
N ILE A 922 32.26 43.63 -15.45
CA ILE A 922 33.72 43.68 -15.29
C ILE A 922 34.17 45.15 -15.39
N THR A 923 34.99 45.60 -14.44
CA THR A 923 35.64 46.92 -14.49
C THR A 923 37.08 46.76 -14.97
N VAL A 924 37.45 47.45 -16.05
CA VAL A 924 38.80 47.41 -16.62
C VAL A 924 39.60 48.63 -16.16
N SER A 925 40.78 48.41 -15.60
CA SER A 925 41.76 49.46 -15.30
C SER A 925 42.75 49.61 -16.43
N ALA A 926 43.09 50.86 -16.78
CA ALA A 926 44.11 51.19 -17.75
C ALA A 926 45.29 51.89 -17.06
N ALA A 927 46.50 51.38 -17.27
CA ALA A 927 47.74 51.99 -16.79
C ALA A 927 48.57 52.51 -17.98
N GLY A 928 48.84 53.82 -18.00
CA GLY A 928 49.73 54.44 -18.97
C GLY A 928 51.19 54.03 -18.76
N GLN A 929 51.95 53.96 -19.84
CA GLN A 929 53.35 53.50 -19.81
C GLN A 929 54.30 54.69 -19.96
N ASN A 930 55.48 54.58 -19.35
CA ASN A 930 56.54 55.55 -19.61
C ASN A 930 57.12 55.32 -21.01
N LYS A 931 57.31 56.40 -21.78
CA LYS A 931 57.96 56.35 -23.08
C LYS A 931 59.03 57.42 -23.23
N THR A 932 60.02 57.13 -24.07
CA THR A 932 60.98 58.13 -24.54
C THR A 932 60.26 59.11 -25.46
N TYR A 933 60.56 60.41 -25.31
CA TYR A 933 59.93 61.45 -26.13
C TYR A 933 60.16 61.22 -27.63
N ASP A 934 59.08 61.16 -28.39
CA ASP A 934 59.08 60.93 -29.84
C ASP A 934 58.30 62.01 -30.62
N GLY A 935 57.89 63.08 -29.93
CA GLY A 935 57.11 64.18 -30.50
C GLY A 935 55.63 63.88 -30.73
N THR A 936 55.13 62.69 -30.38
CA THR A 936 53.72 62.29 -30.52
C THR A 936 52.98 62.35 -29.18
N VAL A 937 51.64 62.27 -29.25
CA VAL A 937 50.78 62.15 -28.05
C VAL A 937 50.28 60.73 -27.81
N HIS A 938 50.55 59.79 -28.71
CA HIS A 938 50.08 58.41 -28.59
C HIS A 938 50.86 57.64 -27.52
N ASP A 939 50.13 56.91 -26.69
CA ASP A 939 50.68 56.00 -25.69
C ASP A 939 50.23 54.56 -25.96
N THR A 940 50.89 53.60 -25.31
CA THR A 940 50.37 52.24 -25.17
C THR A 940 50.00 52.01 -23.72
N VAL A 941 48.76 51.61 -23.45
CA VAL A 941 48.30 51.31 -22.09
C VAL A 941 48.33 49.82 -21.83
N THR A 942 48.52 49.45 -20.57
CA THR A 942 48.25 48.08 -20.11
C THR A 942 46.84 48.03 -19.56
N LEU A 943 45.97 47.22 -20.17
CA LEU A 943 44.62 46.97 -19.71
C LEU A 943 44.60 45.72 -18.85
N SER A 944 43.94 45.79 -17.70
CA SER A 944 43.76 44.65 -16.80
C SER A 944 42.46 44.76 -16.03
N SER A 945 41.96 43.63 -15.53
CA SER A 945 40.82 43.60 -14.63
C SER A 945 41.00 42.49 -13.59
N SER A 946 40.67 42.78 -12.34
CA SER A 946 40.55 41.79 -11.27
C SER A 946 39.16 41.12 -11.23
N GLY A 947 38.23 41.54 -12.08
CA GLY A 947 36.85 41.02 -12.13
C GLY A 947 36.65 39.83 -13.06
N VAL A 948 37.68 39.42 -13.82
CA VAL A 948 37.64 38.21 -14.66
C VAL A 948 37.76 36.99 -13.77
N LEU A 949 36.81 36.05 -13.88
CA LEU A 949 36.80 34.83 -13.07
C LEU A 949 37.94 33.89 -13.49
N ALA A 950 38.46 33.13 -12.52
CA ALA A 950 39.57 32.22 -12.76
C ALA A 950 39.21 31.16 -13.82
N GLY A 951 40.06 31.03 -14.85
CA GLY A 951 39.86 30.11 -15.97
C GLY A 951 39.18 30.72 -17.20
N ASP A 952 38.69 31.96 -17.12
CA ASP A 952 38.17 32.68 -18.29
C ASP A 952 39.26 33.52 -18.96
N THR A 953 39.27 33.49 -20.30
CA THR A 953 40.16 34.32 -21.12
C THR A 953 39.37 35.49 -21.67
N VAL A 954 39.66 36.69 -21.18
CA VAL A 954 39.09 37.95 -21.68
C VAL A 954 40.23 38.83 -22.16
N ASN A 955 40.20 39.19 -23.45
CA ASN A 955 41.16 40.10 -24.04
C ASN A 955 40.55 41.50 -24.04
N PHE A 956 41.27 42.47 -23.50
CA PHE A 956 40.87 43.87 -23.52
C PHE A 956 41.63 44.60 -24.62
N ALA A 957 40.94 45.45 -25.36
CA ALA A 957 41.54 46.36 -26.32
C ALA A 957 41.06 47.79 -26.09
N ASP A 958 41.84 48.77 -26.50
CA ASP A 958 41.42 50.16 -26.61
C ASP A 958 41.52 50.65 -28.06
N THR A 959 40.77 51.70 -28.39
CA THR A 959 40.82 52.34 -29.71
C THR A 959 41.77 53.53 -29.73
N SER A 960 42.05 54.14 -28.57
CA SER A 960 43.10 55.14 -28.44
C SER A 960 43.53 55.32 -26.98
N ALA A 961 44.83 55.55 -26.79
CA ALA A 961 45.42 56.04 -25.56
C ALA A 961 46.34 57.24 -25.89
N THR A 962 46.11 58.39 -25.25
CA THR A 962 46.87 59.60 -25.54
C THR A 962 47.24 60.41 -24.29
N PHE A 963 48.44 60.98 -24.29
CA PHE A 963 48.84 62.01 -23.33
C PHE A 963 48.13 63.32 -23.64
N ALA A 964 47.83 64.11 -22.61
CA ALA A 964 47.21 65.43 -22.77
C ALA A 964 48.00 66.40 -23.69
N ASN A 965 49.31 66.21 -23.85
CA ASN A 965 50.17 66.92 -24.80
C ASN A 965 51.49 66.16 -25.02
N LYS A 966 52.33 66.60 -25.97
CA LYS A 966 53.60 65.92 -26.31
C LYS A 966 54.77 66.17 -25.34
N ASN A 967 54.71 67.20 -24.47
CA ASN A 967 55.89 67.65 -23.71
C ASN A 967 56.33 66.63 -22.63
N VAL A 968 57.63 66.49 -22.37
CA VAL A 968 58.15 65.60 -21.31
C VAL A 968 57.65 66.05 -19.93
N GLY A 969 57.25 65.11 -19.07
CA GLY A 969 56.83 65.38 -17.69
C GLY A 969 56.58 64.10 -16.91
N ASN A 970 56.55 64.20 -15.58
CA ASN A 970 56.25 63.08 -14.69
C ASN A 970 54.74 62.98 -14.44
N ALA A 971 54.24 61.77 -14.22
CA ALA A 971 52.84 61.48 -13.88
C ALA A 971 51.81 62.11 -14.85
N LYS A 972 52.13 62.12 -16.15
CA LYS A 972 51.22 62.66 -17.16
C LYS A 972 49.97 61.80 -17.25
N THR A 973 48.81 62.43 -17.22
CA THR A 973 47.53 61.75 -17.44
C THR A 973 47.43 61.25 -18.88
N VAL A 974 47.02 59.99 -19.01
CA VAL A 974 46.71 59.34 -20.28
C VAL A 974 45.19 59.19 -20.35
N SER A 975 44.58 59.75 -21.40
CA SER A 975 43.17 59.57 -21.71
C SER A 975 43.01 58.36 -22.62
N VAL A 976 42.16 57.41 -22.20
CA VAL A 976 41.92 56.15 -22.91
C VAL A 976 40.47 56.13 -23.38
N SER A 977 40.22 55.72 -24.62
CA SER A 977 38.89 55.67 -25.22
C SER A 977 38.59 54.34 -25.89
N GLY A 978 37.31 53.96 -25.88
CA GLY A 978 36.81 52.78 -26.58
C GLY A 978 37.45 51.48 -26.07
N ILE A 979 37.49 51.29 -24.74
CA ILE A 979 37.85 50.01 -24.15
C ILE A 979 36.74 49.00 -24.52
N SER A 980 37.13 47.86 -25.09
CA SER A 980 36.23 46.77 -25.50
C SER A 980 36.72 45.41 -25.02
#